data_AF-A0AAW1BZD6-F1
#
_entry.id   AF-A0AAW1BZD6-F1
#
_cell.length_a   1.000
_cell.length_b   1.000
_cell.length_c   1.000
_cell.angle_alpha   90.00
_cell.angle_beta   90.00
_cell.angle_gamma   90.00
#
_symmetry.space_group_name_H-M   'P 1'
#
loop_
_entity.id
_entity.type
_entity.pdbx_description
1 polymer ?
#
loop_
_entity_poly.entity_id
_entity_poly.type
_entity_poly.pdbx_seq_one_letter_code
_entity_poly.pdbx_strand_id
1 'polypeptide(L)'
;MAHLGSAFLCPRCPGIMEEVDKILIHSLRLSGTDIPEEVQSIREFTTELIVESVVRCLRVINPSVGANLSHVLPPGMSARFRIGMSLAQACQDLGYQGEVGYQTFLYSNEPEIRRLLLFLVEKFPRDASEDANQPVGKSATLHRAIAATIKGQLAIPWVPPACRTPGLQLLQGSRLMKQFQAQRLILPQESDPFIGKVSPERREFFVKFLPPVSAQLPQPATLVPSLLELNMAELSAAQEWDSEWKSQGLGSRMTPEEYRQWKYQRLHQRLLDQLRQASPRAGPSQQGTASRELLQLLETFGAGHEQAGALAKGSRFTHTQHLAYKQDAEIPTQVKTLPNSRTSEQEFRESQAAELENMESELSHLIAQIEELEGQISTLGLTLTQVEGEVRQQQMGVTEQEQVLRVKGCTVELLPDAENNMAKLQVLVESSAQRVIQLAAQWEKHRVPLIQEFRELKALHDSKELESSQRLLEIRELHERIRLAADEAKRKDDLYKQLLVEVESLPKDISRSAYTQRILEIVGNICKQKEEITKILHDTKELQKEINSLAGKLDRTFAVTDELVFKDAKRDEAVRKAYKYLAALHENCSQLIQTIEDTGTILREIRDLEEQIESETSKKTLSNLERILGDYRAIKQENISLLSRSRET
;
A
#
# COMPACT_ATOMS: atom_id res chain seq x y z
N MET A 1 -20.17 -9.66 -22.05
CA MET A 1 -21.26 -10.65 -22.15
C MET A 1 -22.57 -10.25 -21.43
N ALA A 2 -22.83 -8.98 -21.10
CA ALA A 2 -24.06 -8.58 -20.40
C ALA A 2 -25.28 -8.34 -21.32
N HIS A 3 -25.14 -8.46 -22.64
CA HIS A 3 -26.22 -8.25 -23.61
C HIS A 3 -26.83 -9.53 -24.19
N LEU A 4 -26.41 -10.71 -23.73
CA LEU A 4 -26.88 -11.98 -24.28
C LEU A 4 -28.15 -12.51 -23.58
N GLY A 5 -28.50 -12.06 -22.38
CA GLY A 5 -29.59 -12.65 -21.58
C GLY A 5 -31.03 -12.42 -22.11
N SER A 6 -31.26 -11.45 -23.00
CA SER A 6 -32.62 -11.05 -23.38
C SER A 6 -33.13 -11.61 -24.73
N ALA A 7 -32.30 -12.34 -25.49
CA ALA A 7 -32.63 -12.71 -26.88
C ALA A 7 -32.93 -14.21 -27.14
N PHE A 8 -32.84 -15.09 -26.13
CA PHE A 8 -32.83 -16.56 -26.36
C PHE A 8 -34.18 -17.29 -26.21
N LEU A 9 -35.32 -16.59 -26.36
CA LEU A 9 -36.65 -17.20 -26.31
C LEU A 9 -37.35 -17.28 -27.69
N CYS A 10 -36.62 -17.53 -28.78
CA CYS A 10 -37.22 -17.77 -30.10
C CYS A 10 -36.83 -19.16 -30.68
N PRO A 11 -37.77 -20.11 -30.83
CA PRO A 11 -37.47 -21.51 -31.17
C PRO A 11 -37.39 -21.78 -32.69
N ARG A 12 -36.76 -20.91 -33.49
CA ARG A 12 -36.81 -21.04 -34.98
C ARG A 12 -35.50 -20.89 -35.76
N CYS A 13 -34.33 -21.04 -35.14
CA CYS A 13 -33.06 -21.08 -35.87
C CYS A 13 -32.13 -22.20 -35.33
N PRO A 14 -31.99 -23.34 -36.02
CA PRO A 14 -31.14 -24.44 -35.56
C PRO A 14 -29.65 -24.11 -35.45
N GLY A 15 -29.14 -23.15 -36.26
CA GLY A 15 -27.71 -22.80 -36.26
C GLY A 15 -27.21 -22.01 -35.04
N ILE A 16 -28.08 -21.26 -34.34
CA ILE A 16 -27.67 -20.47 -33.16
C ILE A 16 -27.46 -21.36 -31.93
N MET A 17 -28.20 -22.48 -31.84
CA MET A 17 -28.14 -23.38 -30.68
C MET A 17 -26.85 -24.22 -30.65
N GLU A 18 -26.30 -24.59 -31.81
CA GLU A 18 -25.02 -25.30 -31.90
C GLU A 18 -23.83 -24.43 -31.45
N GLU A 19 -23.89 -23.12 -31.71
CA GLU A 19 -22.84 -22.18 -31.32
C GLU A 19 -22.86 -21.92 -29.80
N VAL A 20 -24.05 -21.84 -29.21
CA VAL A 20 -24.24 -21.76 -27.75
C VAL A 20 -23.72 -23.03 -27.06
N ASP A 21 -24.01 -24.21 -27.61
CA ASP A 21 -23.52 -25.48 -27.08
C ASP A 21 -21.99 -25.55 -27.10
N LYS A 22 -21.34 -25.08 -28.19
CA LYS A 22 -19.88 -25.02 -28.28
C LYS A 22 -19.25 -24.09 -27.24
N ILE A 23 -19.84 -22.91 -27.01
CA ILE A 23 -19.36 -21.95 -25.99
C ILE A 23 -19.54 -22.51 -24.58
N LEU A 24 -20.67 -23.19 -24.32
CA LEU A 24 -20.94 -23.86 -23.06
C LEU A 24 -19.94 -24.98 -22.80
N ILE A 25 -19.73 -25.88 -23.77
CA ILE A 25 -18.78 -26.99 -23.65
C ILE A 25 -17.37 -26.46 -23.41
N HIS A 26 -16.96 -25.39 -24.10
CA HIS A 26 -15.68 -24.74 -23.87
C HIS A 26 -15.55 -24.20 -22.43
N SER A 27 -16.59 -23.53 -21.92
CA SER A 27 -16.63 -23.01 -20.54
C SER A 27 -16.60 -24.13 -19.50
N LEU A 28 -17.24 -25.27 -19.77
CA LEU A 28 -17.22 -26.44 -18.92
C LEU A 28 -15.85 -27.13 -18.90
N ARG A 29 -15.12 -27.17 -20.02
CA ARG A 29 -13.73 -27.63 -20.06
C ARG A 29 -12.80 -26.73 -19.24
N LEU A 30 -12.98 -25.41 -19.31
CA LEU A 30 -12.20 -24.44 -18.53
C LEU A 30 -12.43 -24.57 -17.01
N SER A 31 -13.65 -24.91 -16.58
CA SER A 31 -13.95 -25.23 -15.17
C SER A 31 -13.41 -26.58 -14.71
N GLY A 32 -12.67 -27.28 -15.59
CA GLY A 32 -11.99 -28.53 -15.30
C GLY A 32 -12.91 -29.73 -15.39
N THR A 33 -13.91 -29.76 -16.28
CA THR A 33 -14.74 -30.94 -16.61
C THR A 33 -14.10 -31.76 -17.74
N ASP A 34 -13.93 -33.08 -17.55
CA ASP A 34 -13.31 -34.01 -18.53
C ASP A 34 -14.29 -34.38 -19.63
N ILE A 35 -14.61 -33.40 -20.49
CA ILE A 35 -15.46 -33.61 -21.67
C ILE A 35 -14.55 -33.96 -22.86
N PRO A 36 -14.71 -35.14 -23.48
CA PRO A 36 -13.94 -35.54 -24.66
C PRO A 36 -13.99 -34.48 -25.77
N GLU A 37 -12.89 -34.32 -26.52
CA GLU A 37 -12.80 -33.31 -27.59
C GLU A 37 -13.78 -33.56 -28.74
N GLU A 38 -14.25 -34.81 -28.89
CA GLU A 38 -15.19 -35.26 -29.91
C GLU A 38 -16.63 -34.77 -29.68
N VAL A 39 -16.99 -34.41 -28.44
CA VAL A 39 -18.35 -33.99 -28.08
C VAL A 39 -18.55 -32.52 -28.45
N GLN A 40 -19.47 -32.25 -29.39
CA GLN A 40 -19.72 -30.90 -29.92
C GLN A 40 -21.12 -30.35 -29.61
N SER A 41 -22.03 -31.18 -29.09
CA SER A 41 -23.38 -30.76 -28.69
C SER A 41 -23.80 -31.37 -27.34
N ILE A 42 -24.69 -30.68 -26.62
CA ILE A 42 -25.31 -31.17 -25.38
C ILE A 42 -26.12 -32.45 -25.63
N ARG A 43 -26.50 -32.75 -26.88
CA ARG A 43 -27.18 -34.00 -27.28
C ARG A 43 -26.35 -35.26 -27.04
N GLU A 44 -25.03 -35.14 -27.06
CA GLU A 44 -24.09 -36.26 -26.92
C GLU A 44 -23.71 -36.51 -25.44
N PHE A 45 -24.28 -35.73 -24.50
CA PHE A 45 -23.98 -35.86 -23.09
C PHE A 45 -24.67 -37.10 -22.51
N THR A 46 -23.87 -37.99 -21.93
CA THR A 46 -24.38 -39.10 -21.11
C THR A 46 -24.85 -38.58 -19.75
N THR A 47 -25.72 -39.33 -19.07
CA THR A 47 -26.20 -38.98 -17.72
C THR A 47 -25.05 -38.82 -16.72
N GLU A 48 -23.95 -39.56 -16.93
CA GLU A 48 -22.74 -39.45 -16.13
C GLU A 48 -22.00 -38.13 -16.35
N LEU A 49 -21.84 -37.72 -17.62
CA LEU A 49 -21.24 -36.43 -17.97
C LEU A 49 -22.07 -35.24 -17.49
N ILE A 50 -23.40 -35.34 -17.49
CA ILE A 50 -24.29 -34.27 -16.99
C ILE A 50 -24.10 -34.08 -15.49
N VAL A 51 -24.12 -35.16 -14.72
CA VAL A 51 -23.93 -35.10 -13.26
C VAL A 51 -22.53 -34.60 -12.91
N GLU A 52 -21.52 -35.08 -13.62
CA GLU A 52 -20.15 -34.62 -13.44
C GLU A 52 -19.98 -33.13 -13.75
N SER A 53 -20.52 -32.66 -14.88
CA SER A 53 -20.49 -31.24 -15.28
C SER A 53 -21.15 -30.36 -14.23
N VAL A 54 -22.32 -30.75 -13.73
CA VAL A 54 -23.07 -29.97 -12.73
C VAL A 54 -22.33 -29.94 -11.38
N VAL A 55 -21.78 -31.08 -10.92
CA VAL A 55 -20.99 -31.14 -9.68
C VAL A 55 -19.74 -30.27 -9.77
N ARG A 56 -19.02 -30.32 -10.90
CA ARG A 56 -17.81 -29.50 -11.12
C ARG A 56 -18.17 -28.01 -11.19
N CYS A 57 -19.25 -27.63 -11.86
CA CYS A 57 -19.79 -26.27 -11.82
C CYS A 57 -20.11 -25.81 -10.39
N LEU A 58 -20.82 -26.63 -9.61
CA LEU A 58 -21.18 -26.31 -8.22
C LEU A 58 -19.94 -26.17 -7.33
N ARG A 59 -18.87 -26.93 -7.58
CA ARG A 59 -17.60 -26.82 -6.84
C ARG A 59 -16.88 -25.51 -7.13
N VAL A 60 -16.95 -25.01 -8.36
CA VAL A 60 -16.37 -23.71 -8.75
C VAL A 60 -17.17 -22.55 -8.15
N ILE A 61 -18.51 -22.64 -8.13
CA ILE A 61 -19.38 -21.57 -7.62
C ILE A 61 -19.41 -21.56 -6.09
N ASN A 62 -19.52 -22.73 -5.46
CA ASN A 62 -19.58 -22.90 -4.01
C ASN A 62 -18.75 -24.13 -3.57
N PRO A 63 -17.47 -23.91 -3.22
CA PRO A 63 -16.55 -24.99 -2.85
C PRO A 63 -17.05 -25.88 -1.70
N SER A 64 -17.81 -25.33 -0.75
CA SER A 64 -18.33 -26.07 0.40
C SER A 64 -19.45 -27.06 0.03
N VAL A 65 -20.30 -26.71 -0.94
CA VAL A 65 -21.41 -27.57 -1.38
C VAL A 65 -20.90 -28.59 -2.39
N GLY A 66 -20.05 -28.18 -3.34
CA GLY A 66 -19.48 -29.07 -4.36
C GLY A 66 -18.40 -30.06 -3.86
N ALA A 67 -17.84 -29.87 -2.65
CA ALA A 67 -16.95 -30.84 -2.02
C ALA A 67 -17.71 -32.04 -1.40
N ASN A 68 -18.96 -31.82 -0.96
CA ASN A 68 -19.79 -32.86 -0.33
C ASN A 68 -20.57 -33.72 -1.35
N LEU A 69 -20.51 -33.37 -2.63
CA LEU A 69 -21.21 -34.06 -3.71
C LEU A 69 -20.23 -34.91 -4.53
N SER A 70 -20.58 -36.18 -4.73
CA SER A 70 -19.83 -37.10 -5.60
C SER A 70 -20.08 -36.75 -7.07
N HIS A 71 -19.01 -36.68 -7.85
CA HIS A 71 -19.05 -36.52 -9.32
C HIS A 71 -19.30 -37.85 -10.05
N VAL A 72 -19.25 -38.98 -9.34
CA VAL A 72 -19.48 -40.33 -9.90
C VAL A 72 -20.84 -40.88 -9.43
N LEU A 73 -21.62 -41.39 -10.38
CA LEU A 73 -22.91 -42.03 -10.12
C LEU A 73 -22.74 -43.48 -9.61
N PRO A 74 -23.32 -43.85 -8.45
CA PRO A 74 -23.31 -45.21 -7.93
C PRO A 74 -24.12 -46.18 -8.81
N PRO A 75 -23.86 -47.49 -8.78
CA PRO A 75 -24.60 -48.47 -9.59
C PRO A 75 -26.06 -48.68 -9.14
N GLY A 76 -26.41 -48.35 -7.90
CA GLY A 76 -27.76 -48.54 -7.34
C GLY A 76 -28.71 -47.36 -7.57
N MET A 77 -29.93 -47.62 -8.08
CA MET A 77 -30.93 -46.58 -8.40
C MET A 77 -31.35 -45.72 -7.21
N SER A 78 -31.44 -46.26 -6.00
CA SER A 78 -31.78 -45.50 -4.79
C SER A 78 -30.69 -44.50 -4.37
N ALA A 79 -29.43 -44.79 -4.69
CA ALA A 79 -28.31 -43.88 -4.46
C ALA A 79 -28.25 -42.79 -5.54
N ARG A 80 -28.52 -43.15 -6.80
CA ARG A 80 -28.67 -42.19 -7.91
C ARG A 80 -29.78 -41.17 -7.65
N PHE A 81 -30.92 -41.61 -7.13
CA PHE A 81 -32.02 -40.72 -6.74
C PHE A 81 -31.60 -39.69 -5.68
N ARG A 82 -30.89 -40.12 -4.63
CA ARG A 82 -30.42 -39.24 -3.56
C ARG A 82 -29.44 -38.18 -4.06
N ILE A 83 -28.54 -38.55 -4.96
CA ILE A 83 -27.61 -37.61 -5.59
C ILE A 83 -28.35 -36.62 -6.48
N GLY A 84 -29.26 -37.11 -7.35
CA GLY A 84 -30.07 -36.24 -8.20
C GLY A 84 -30.93 -35.26 -7.40
N MET A 85 -31.45 -35.66 -6.25
CA MET A 85 -32.20 -34.78 -5.36
C MET A 85 -31.32 -33.74 -4.66
N SER A 86 -30.11 -34.14 -4.23
CA SER A 86 -29.15 -33.24 -3.59
C SER A 86 -28.62 -32.19 -4.58
N LEU A 87 -28.42 -32.57 -5.85
CA LEU A 87 -28.03 -31.64 -6.92
C LEU A 87 -29.15 -30.66 -7.24
N ALA A 88 -30.38 -31.14 -7.33
CA ALA A 88 -31.55 -30.28 -7.53
C ALA A 88 -31.68 -29.24 -6.41
N GLN A 89 -31.55 -29.66 -5.15
CA GLN A 89 -31.59 -28.75 -4.01
C GLN A 89 -30.47 -27.71 -4.07
N ALA A 90 -29.23 -28.13 -4.36
CA ALA A 90 -28.11 -27.21 -4.49
C ALA A 90 -28.32 -26.17 -5.61
N CYS A 91 -28.91 -26.56 -6.73
CA CYS A 91 -29.25 -25.64 -7.82
C CYS A 91 -30.41 -24.69 -7.45
N GLN A 92 -31.40 -25.16 -6.69
CA GLN A 92 -32.49 -24.32 -6.18
C GLN A 92 -32.00 -23.31 -5.13
N ASP A 93 -31.12 -23.73 -4.22
CA ASP A 93 -30.51 -22.86 -3.22
C ASP A 93 -29.64 -21.76 -3.85
N LEU A 94 -29.08 -22.02 -5.04
CA LEU A 94 -28.39 -21.02 -5.87
C LEU A 94 -29.33 -20.04 -6.59
N GLY A 95 -30.65 -20.23 -6.48
CA GLY A 95 -31.67 -19.34 -7.03
C GLY A 95 -32.11 -19.68 -8.45
N TYR A 96 -31.98 -20.95 -8.89
CA TYR A 96 -32.52 -21.37 -10.19
C TYR A 96 -34.05 -21.35 -10.16
N GLN A 97 -34.68 -20.68 -11.13
CA GLN A 97 -36.14 -20.47 -11.15
C GLN A 97 -36.94 -21.57 -11.85
N GLY A 98 -36.30 -22.54 -12.51
CA GLY A 98 -36.98 -23.66 -13.15
C GLY A 98 -37.23 -24.84 -12.19
N GLU A 99 -38.23 -25.66 -12.48
CA GLU A 99 -38.46 -26.92 -11.77
C GLU A 99 -37.30 -27.89 -12.03
N VAL A 100 -36.48 -28.16 -11.01
CA VAL A 100 -35.37 -29.13 -11.08
C VAL A 100 -35.60 -30.22 -10.06
N GLY A 101 -35.52 -31.47 -10.50
CA GLY A 101 -35.62 -32.65 -9.65
C GLY A 101 -34.62 -33.73 -10.06
N TYR A 102 -34.68 -34.88 -9.40
CA TYR A 102 -33.82 -36.02 -9.75
C TYR A 102 -34.03 -36.48 -11.21
N GLN A 103 -35.23 -36.26 -11.77
CA GLN A 103 -35.59 -36.61 -13.15
C GLN A 103 -34.79 -35.79 -14.16
N THR A 104 -34.50 -34.53 -13.86
CA THR A 104 -33.74 -33.63 -14.74
C THR A 104 -32.33 -34.17 -15.01
N PHE A 105 -31.71 -34.87 -14.06
CA PHE A 105 -30.35 -35.42 -14.17
C PHE A 105 -30.32 -36.88 -14.63
N LEU A 106 -31.30 -37.69 -14.25
CA LEU A 106 -31.34 -39.13 -14.59
C LEU A 106 -32.09 -39.43 -15.90
N TYR A 107 -33.01 -38.55 -16.29
CA TYR A 107 -33.86 -38.65 -17.48
C TYR A 107 -33.87 -37.32 -18.23
N SER A 108 -32.66 -36.82 -18.51
CA SER A 108 -32.42 -35.47 -18.97
C SER A 108 -33.10 -35.12 -20.30
N ASN A 109 -33.72 -33.94 -20.33
CA ASN A 109 -34.25 -33.31 -21.53
C ASN A 109 -33.27 -32.23 -22.00
N GLU A 110 -32.90 -32.25 -23.28
CA GLU A 110 -31.91 -31.35 -23.90
C GLU A 110 -32.13 -29.84 -23.59
N PRO A 111 -33.33 -29.26 -23.78
CA PRO A 111 -33.58 -27.86 -23.45
C PRO A 111 -33.49 -27.53 -21.95
N GLU A 112 -33.82 -28.47 -21.07
CA GLU A 112 -33.81 -28.25 -19.62
C GLU A 112 -32.39 -28.27 -19.07
N ILE A 113 -31.57 -29.24 -19.48
CA ILE A 113 -30.15 -29.30 -19.11
C ILE A 113 -29.36 -28.13 -19.68
N ARG A 114 -29.65 -27.71 -20.92
CA ARG A 114 -29.01 -26.54 -21.53
C ARG A 114 -29.27 -25.27 -20.71
N ARG A 115 -30.52 -25.02 -20.30
CA ARG A 115 -30.87 -23.87 -19.45
C ARG A 115 -30.19 -23.93 -18.09
N LEU A 116 -30.12 -25.13 -17.50
CA LEU A 116 -29.46 -25.33 -16.21
C LEU A 116 -27.95 -25.08 -16.29
N LEU A 117 -27.26 -25.60 -17.31
CA LEU A 117 -25.83 -25.38 -17.51
C LEU A 117 -25.50 -23.93 -17.84
N LEU A 118 -26.32 -23.26 -18.66
CA LEU A 118 -26.20 -21.82 -18.91
C LEU A 118 -26.28 -21.01 -17.61
N PHE A 119 -27.28 -21.30 -16.78
CA PHE A 119 -27.42 -20.65 -15.49
C PHE A 119 -26.19 -20.86 -14.60
N LEU A 120 -25.68 -22.09 -14.52
CA LEU A 120 -24.51 -22.40 -13.69
C LEU A 120 -23.24 -21.69 -14.21
N VAL A 121 -22.99 -21.69 -15.53
CA VAL A 121 -21.84 -21.01 -16.12
C VAL A 121 -21.94 -19.49 -15.94
N GLU A 122 -23.13 -18.89 -16.00
CA GLU A 122 -23.33 -17.47 -15.72
C GLU A 122 -22.97 -17.10 -14.27
N LYS A 123 -23.09 -18.06 -13.35
CA LYS A 123 -22.76 -17.91 -11.93
C LYS A 123 -21.31 -18.23 -11.59
N PHE A 124 -20.47 -18.57 -12.57
CA PHE A 124 -19.04 -18.74 -12.32
C PHE A 124 -18.45 -17.45 -11.73
N PRO A 125 -17.53 -17.56 -10.74
CA PRO A 125 -16.77 -16.40 -10.27
C PRO A 125 -16.12 -15.78 -11.50
N ARG A 126 -16.47 -14.54 -11.86
CA ARG A 126 -15.80 -13.86 -12.97
C ARG A 126 -14.34 -13.72 -12.60
N ASP A 127 -13.49 -14.44 -13.33
CA ASP A 127 -12.06 -14.41 -13.12
C ASP A 127 -11.56 -12.97 -13.29
N ALA A 128 -11.02 -12.43 -12.19
CA ALA A 128 -10.36 -11.13 -12.16
C ALA A 128 -9.10 -11.07 -13.07
N SER A 129 -8.78 -12.16 -13.77
CA SER A 129 -7.63 -12.26 -14.68
C SER A 129 -7.92 -11.80 -16.11
N GLU A 130 -9.18 -11.72 -16.57
CA GLU A 130 -9.49 -11.21 -17.92
C GLU A 130 -9.66 -9.68 -17.97
N ASP A 131 -9.83 -9.02 -16.81
CA ASP A 131 -9.92 -7.55 -16.69
C ASP A 131 -8.56 -6.83 -16.75
N ALA A 132 -7.47 -7.55 -17.02
CA ALA A 132 -6.12 -6.97 -17.14
C ALA A 132 -5.87 -6.28 -18.50
N ASN A 133 -6.66 -6.60 -19.54
CA ASN A 133 -6.39 -6.16 -20.92
C ASN A 133 -7.38 -5.12 -21.47
N GLN A 134 -8.30 -4.58 -20.66
CA GLN A 134 -9.08 -3.39 -21.04
C GLN A 134 -8.52 -2.15 -20.33
N PRO A 135 -8.46 -0.98 -20.99
CA PRO A 135 -8.11 0.27 -20.32
C PRO A 135 -9.25 0.60 -19.35
N VAL A 136 -9.08 0.15 -18.10
CA VAL A 136 -10.00 0.42 -17.01
C VAL A 136 -10.14 1.93 -16.88
N GLY A 137 -11.34 2.45 -17.19
CA GLY A 137 -11.61 3.88 -17.12
C GLY A 137 -11.21 4.42 -15.74
N LYS A 138 -10.70 5.67 -15.68
CA LYS A 138 -10.15 6.29 -14.47
C LYS A 138 -11.01 6.09 -13.21
N SER A 139 -12.34 6.07 -13.39
CA SER A 139 -13.33 5.79 -12.34
C SER A 139 -13.23 4.38 -11.75
N ALA A 140 -13.09 3.34 -12.58
CA ALA A 140 -12.97 1.96 -12.10
C ALA A 140 -11.61 1.69 -11.43
N THR A 141 -10.54 2.34 -11.88
CA THR A 141 -9.23 2.33 -11.19
C THR A 141 -9.33 3.00 -9.82
N LEU A 142 -10.03 4.13 -9.73
CA LEU A 142 -10.30 4.80 -8.46
C LEU A 142 -11.14 3.93 -7.52
N HIS A 143 -12.22 3.32 -8.00
CA HIS A 143 -13.04 2.42 -7.18
C HIS A 143 -12.26 1.20 -6.69
N ARG A 144 -11.39 0.62 -7.53
CA ARG A 144 -10.51 -0.49 -7.14
C ARG A 144 -9.48 -0.05 -6.10
N ALA A 145 -8.92 1.15 -6.25
CA ALA A 145 -8.01 1.73 -5.26
C ALA A 145 -8.73 2.00 -3.93
N ILE A 146 -9.93 2.58 -3.96
CA ILE A 146 -10.77 2.82 -2.78
C ILE A 146 -11.14 1.49 -2.10
N ALA A 147 -11.54 0.48 -2.87
CA ALA A 147 -11.88 -0.83 -2.31
C ALA A 147 -10.66 -1.50 -1.66
N ALA A 148 -9.49 -1.40 -2.28
CA ALA A 148 -8.24 -1.93 -1.74
C ALA A 148 -7.82 -1.21 -0.45
N THR A 149 -7.94 0.12 -0.39
CA THR A 149 -7.63 0.90 0.81
C THR A 149 -8.62 0.63 1.93
N ILE A 150 -9.93 0.58 1.65
CA ILE A 150 -10.96 0.22 2.64
C ILE A 150 -10.70 -1.19 3.18
N LYS A 151 -10.43 -2.17 2.31
CA LYS A 151 -10.12 -3.54 2.72
C LYS A 151 -8.86 -3.60 3.59
N GLY A 152 -7.83 -2.83 3.24
CA GLY A 152 -6.62 -2.69 4.05
C GLY A 152 -6.90 -2.07 5.42
N GLN A 153 -7.73 -1.03 5.50
CA GLN A 153 -8.11 -0.38 6.75
C GLN A 153 -8.97 -1.26 7.65
N LEU A 154 -9.92 -2.00 7.08
CA LEU A 154 -10.79 -2.93 7.81
C LEU A 154 -10.04 -4.15 8.35
N ALA A 155 -8.90 -4.51 7.77
CA ALA A 155 -8.05 -5.59 8.26
C ALA A 155 -7.25 -5.20 9.52
N ILE A 156 -7.17 -3.90 9.86
CA ILE A 156 -6.47 -3.42 11.05
C ILE A 156 -7.38 -3.62 12.27
N PRO A 157 -6.91 -4.28 13.35
CA PRO A 157 -7.70 -4.43 14.55
C PRO A 157 -8.07 -3.06 15.14
N TRP A 158 -9.35 -2.87 15.46
CA TRP A 158 -9.79 -1.68 16.15
C TRP A 158 -9.33 -1.75 17.62
N VAL A 159 -8.60 -0.73 18.05
CA VAL A 159 -8.20 -0.52 19.44
C VAL A 159 -8.55 0.91 19.88
N PRO A 160 -8.94 1.11 21.15
CA PRO A 160 -9.20 2.44 21.70
C PRO A 160 -8.01 3.39 21.47
N PRO A 161 -8.24 4.70 21.22
CA PRO A 161 -7.16 5.66 20.93
C PRO A 161 -6.02 5.67 21.97
N ALA A 162 -6.35 5.49 23.25
CA ALA A 162 -5.38 5.42 24.34
C ALA A 162 -4.46 4.18 24.29
N CYS A 163 -4.87 3.11 23.60
CA CYS A 163 -4.14 1.85 23.49
C CYS A 163 -3.40 1.70 22.15
N ARG A 164 -3.41 2.72 21.28
CA ARG A 164 -2.79 2.65 19.94
C ARG A 164 -1.29 2.87 20.03
N THR A 165 -0.52 1.91 19.51
CA THR A 165 0.93 2.09 19.29
C THR A 165 1.19 3.16 18.22
N PRO A 166 2.37 3.79 18.19
CA PRO A 166 2.70 4.80 17.17
C PRO A 166 2.52 4.32 15.72
N GLY A 167 2.78 3.04 15.45
CA GLY A 167 2.53 2.43 14.14
C GLY A 167 1.04 2.34 13.79
N LEU A 168 0.21 1.93 14.75
CA LEU A 168 -1.26 1.92 14.57
C LEU A 168 -1.84 3.34 14.46
N GLN A 169 -1.26 4.32 15.15
CA GLN A 169 -1.66 5.73 15.03
C GLN A 169 -1.43 6.28 13.63
N LEU A 170 -0.33 5.89 12.97
CA LEU A 170 -0.02 6.28 11.59
C LEU A 170 -0.98 5.59 10.60
N LEU A 171 -1.17 4.27 10.74
CA LEU A 171 -2.00 3.48 9.82
C LEU A 171 -3.49 3.84 9.91
N GLN A 172 -3.98 4.21 11.10
CA GLN A 172 -5.37 4.62 11.32
C GLN A 172 -5.58 6.13 11.23
N GLY A 173 -4.58 6.91 10.79
CA GLY A 173 -4.69 8.37 10.66
C GLY A 173 -4.99 9.10 11.98
N SER A 174 -4.71 8.46 13.12
CA SER A 174 -5.06 8.97 14.45
C SER A 174 -3.93 9.68 15.18
N ARG A 175 -2.76 9.78 14.54
CA ARG A 175 -1.58 10.51 15.04
C ARG A 175 -1.84 11.99 15.35
N LEU A 176 -2.88 12.57 14.73
CA LEU A 176 -3.26 13.98 14.89
C LEU A 176 -4.61 14.17 15.61
N MET A 177 -5.17 13.12 16.22
CA MET A 177 -6.43 13.24 16.95
C MET A 177 -6.23 14.13 18.18
N LYS A 178 -6.77 15.34 18.13
CA LYS A 178 -6.92 16.21 19.29
C LYS A 178 -8.21 15.88 20.02
N GLN A 179 -8.24 16.09 21.33
CA GLN A 179 -9.48 15.97 22.10
C GLN A 179 -10.52 16.93 21.51
N PHE A 180 -11.72 16.42 21.22
CA PHE A 180 -12.83 17.26 20.81
C PHE A 180 -13.26 18.11 22.00
N GLN A 181 -12.99 19.41 21.93
CA GLN A 181 -13.40 20.37 22.94
C GLN A 181 -14.07 21.56 22.25
N ALA A 182 -15.39 21.62 22.39
CA ALA A 182 -16.20 22.74 21.96
C ALA A 182 -16.40 23.72 23.11
N GLN A 183 -16.39 25.01 22.80
CA GLN A 183 -16.75 26.09 23.72
C GLN A 183 -17.85 26.93 23.06
N ARG A 184 -18.70 27.55 23.88
CA ARG A 184 -19.82 28.32 23.36
C ARG A 184 -19.32 29.58 22.64
N LEU A 185 -19.66 29.70 21.36
CA LEU A 185 -19.40 30.91 20.56
C LEU A 185 -20.59 31.87 20.67
N ILE A 186 -20.32 33.17 20.62
CA ILE A 186 -21.34 34.21 20.60
C ILE A 186 -21.32 34.84 19.22
N LEU A 187 -22.38 34.60 18.45
CA LEU A 187 -22.62 35.26 17.17
C LEU A 187 -23.60 36.42 17.36
N PRO A 188 -23.39 37.56 16.66
CA PRO A 188 -24.41 38.59 16.57
C PRO A 188 -25.67 38.00 15.91
N GLN A 189 -26.76 37.92 16.68
CA GLN A 189 -28.08 37.57 16.15
C GLN A 189 -28.88 38.85 15.94
N GLU A 190 -29.55 38.98 14.79
CA GLU A 190 -30.38 40.16 14.48
C GLU A 190 -31.75 40.13 15.19
N SER A 191 -32.22 38.93 15.49
CA SER A 191 -33.48 38.63 16.17
C SER A 191 -33.31 37.43 17.10
N ASP A 192 -33.90 37.52 18.29
CA ASP A 192 -34.00 36.40 19.23
C ASP A 192 -35.36 35.72 19.02
N PRO A 193 -35.43 34.39 18.80
CA PRO A 193 -36.69 33.67 18.59
C PRO A 193 -37.71 33.84 19.71
N PHE A 194 -37.28 34.24 20.92
CA PHE A 194 -38.14 34.38 22.10
C PHE A 194 -38.38 35.83 22.53
N ILE A 195 -37.41 36.72 22.29
CA ILE A 195 -37.44 38.12 22.76
C ILE A 195 -37.77 39.10 21.60
N GLY A 196 -37.71 38.64 20.35
CA GLY A 196 -38.01 39.46 19.18
C GLY A 196 -36.80 40.30 18.75
N LYS A 197 -37.02 41.60 18.47
CA LYS A 197 -35.92 42.49 18.05
C LYS A 197 -34.92 42.69 19.18
N VAL A 198 -33.64 42.48 18.88
CA VAL A 198 -32.54 42.68 19.82
C VAL A 198 -32.47 44.14 20.29
N SER A 199 -32.31 44.35 21.60
CA SER A 199 -32.26 45.68 22.21
C SER A 199 -31.07 46.51 21.68
N PRO A 200 -31.17 47.84 21.64
CA PRO A 200 -30.10 48.69 21.09
C PRO A 200 -28.79 48.56 21.86
N GLU A 201 -28.83 48.34 23.17
CA GLU A 201 -27.65 48.14 24.02
C GLU A 201 -26.89 46.86 23.66
N ARG A 202 -27.64 45.79 23.33
CA ARG A 202 -27.05 44.50 22.95
C ARG A 202 -26.42 44.56 21.55
N ARG A 203 -26.98 45.38 20.65
CA ARG A 203 -26.37 45.68 19.34
C ARG A 203 -25.07 46.48 19.50
N GLU A 204 -25.07 47.49 20.36
CA GLU A 204 -23.86 48.26 20.67
C GLU A 204 -22.77 47.36 21.27
N PHE A 205 -23.14 46.42 22.13
CA PHE A 205 -22.22 45.40 22.64
C PHE A 205 -21.58 44.56 21.54
N PHE A 206 -22.39 44.05 20.59
CA PHE A 206 -21.88 43.25 19.47
C PHE A 206 -20.94 44.02 18.54
N VAL A 207 -21.16 45.32 18.38
CA VAL A 207 -20.33 46.17 17.50
C VAL A 207 -19.03 46.61 18.19
N LYS A 208 -19.10 46.99 19.49
CA LYS A 208 -17.96 47.62 20.18
C LYS A 208 -17.10 46.67 21.01
N PHE A 209 -17.68 45.60 21.56
CA PHE A 209 -17.04 44.79 22.61
C PHE A 209 -16.92 43.31 22.28
N LEU A 210 -17.67 42.79 21.30
CA LEU A 210 -17.59 41.38 20.92
C LEU A 210 -16.37 41.14 20.01
N PRO A 211 -15.40 40.29 20.41
CA PRO A 211 -14.29 39.91 19.54
C PRO A 211 -14.78 39.11 18.32
N PRO A 212 -14.05 39.14 17.19
CA PRO A 212 -14.34 38.26 16.07
C PRO A 212 -14.26 36.80 16.51
N VAL A 213 -15.02 35.92 15.86
CA VAL A 213 -15.17 34.50 16.26
C VAL A 213 -13.84 33.77 16.43
N SER A 214 -12.84 34.10 15.60
CA SER A 214 -11.48 33.57 15.70
C SER A 214 -10.71 34.00 16.96
N ALA A 215 -11.10 35.11 17.59
CA ALA A 215 -10.48 35.68 18.79
C ALA A 215 -11.33 35.48 20.06
N GLN A 216 -12.53 34.91 19.96
CA GLN A 216 -13.37 34.58 21.13
C GLN A 216 -12.82 33.39 21.93
N LEU A 217 -11.95 32.57 21.31
CA LEU A 217 -11.41 31.36 21.90
C LEU A 217 -9.93 31.52 22.24
N PRO A 218 -9.48 31.06 23.42
CA PRO A 218 -8.08 31.16 23.84
C PRO A 218 -7.15 30.21 23.04
N GLN A 219 -7.71 29.17 22.40
CA GLN A 219 -6.94 28.19 21.64
C GLN A 219 -7.49 28.08 20.20
N PRO A 220 -6.67 28.28 19.16
CA PRO A 220 -7.11 28.15 17.77
C PRO A 220 -7.64 26.74 17.41
N ALA A 221 -7.15 25.72 18.12
CA ALA A 221 -7.52 24.32 17.88
C ALA A 221 -8.99 23.99 18.25
N THR A 222 -9.62 24.78 19.12
CA THR A 222 -11.02 24.57 19.55
C THR A 222 -12.03 25.32 18.68
N LEU A 223 -11.57 26.16 17.75
CA LEU A 223 -12.45 26.93 16.85
C LEU A 223 -13.36 26.05 16.00
N VAL A 224 -12.78 25.09 15.30
CA VAL A 224 -13.55 24.18 14.41
C VAL A 224 -14.53 23.32 15.22
N PRO A 225 -14.13 22.64 16.32
CA PRO A 225 -15.07 21.94 17.20
C PRO A 225 -16.22 22.83 17.69
N SER A 226 -15.93 24.06 18.10
CA SER A 226 -16.92 25.00 18.63
C SER A 226 -17.92 25.48 17.57
N LEU A 227 -17.45 25.70 16.33
CA LEU A 227 -18.31 26.03 15.20
C LEU A 227 -19.18 24.85 14.78
N LEU A 228 -18.64 23.64 14.79
CA LEU A 228 -19.41 22.42 14.50
C LEU A 228 -20.50 22.20 15.54
N GLU A 229 -20.17 22.36 16.84
CA GLU A 229 -21.14 22.25 17.93
C GLU A 229 -22.25 23.30 17.82
N LEU A 230 -21.90 24.55 17.50
CA LEU A 230 -22.87 25.61 17.29
C LEU A 230 -23.84 25.27 16.15
N ASN A 231 -23.32 24.87 14.99
CA ASN A 231 -24.14 24.46 13.85
C ASN A 231 -25.01 23.24 14.16
N MET A 232 -24.45 22.24 14.84
CA MET A 232 -25.17 21.05 15.26
C MET A 232 -26.33 21.40 16.20
N ALA A 233 -26.10 22.29 17.17
CA ALA A 233 -27.13 22.75 18.10
C ALA A 233 -28.25 23.55 17.40
N GLU A 234 -27.91 24.37 16.41
CA GLU A 234 -28.90 25.11 15.61
C GLU A 234 -29.74 24.16 14.74
N LEU A 235 -29.10 23.19 14.09
CA LEU A 235 -29.78 22.18 13.27
C LEU A 235 -30.65 21.26 14.13
N SER A 236 -30.16 20.81 15.29
CA SER A 236 -30.94 19.95 16.19
C SER A 236 -32.15 20.72 16.73
N ALA A 237 -31.97 21.97 17.15
CA ALA A 237 -33.08 22.82 17.61
C ALA A 237 -34.12 23.04 16.51
N ALA A 238 -33.69 23.23 15.25
CA ALA A 238 -34.60 23.36 14.11
C ALA A 238 -35.37 22.06 13.82
N GLN A 239 -34.69 20.90 13.85
CA GLN A 239 -35.32 19.59 13.64
C GLN A 239 -36.29 19.23 14.76
N GLU A 240 -35.90 19.44 16.02
CA GLU A 240 -36.76 19.25 17.19
C GLU A 240 -37.99 20.13 17.09
N TRP A 241 -37.81 21.41 16.77
CA TRP A 241 -38.90 22.35 16.52
C TRP A 241 -39.84 21.85 15.41
N ASP A 242 -39.31 21.43 14.26
CA ASP A 242 -40.12 20.93 13.15
C ASP A 242 -40.89 19.66 13.54
N SER A 243 -40.27 18.77 14.30
CA SER A 243 -40.91 17.53 14.78
C SER A 243 -42.04 17.81 15.78
N GLU A 244 -41.82 18.76 16.69
CA GLU A 244 -42.81 19.18 17.67
C GLU A 244 -43.95 19.95 17.00
N TRP A 245 -43.62 20.83 16.05
CA TRP A 245 -44.60 21.57 15.28
C TRP A 245 -45.50 20.61 14.47
N LYS A 246 -44.91 19.63 13.78
CA LYS A 246 -45.67 18.63 13.02
C LYS A 246 -46.52 17.71 13.89
N SER A 247 -46.08 17.40 15.12
CA SER A 247 -46.79 16.48 16.01
C SER A 247 -47.85 17.17 16.88
N GLN A 248 -47.47 18.21 17.62
CA GLN A 248 -48.32 18.90 18.62
C GLN A 248 -48.77 20.28 18.15
N GLY A 249 -47.94 20.97 17.36
CA GLY A 249 -48.21 22.32 16.87
C GLY A 249 -49.38 22.40 15.89
N LEU A 250 -49.42 21.53 14.87
CA LEU A 250 -50.48 21.52 13.85
C LEU A 250 -51.88 21.27 14.46
N GLY A 251 -51.96 20.46 15.52
CA GLY A 251 -53.20 20.18 16.24
C GLY A 251 -53.69 21.34 17.13
N SER A 252 -52.83 22.31 17.42
CA SER A 252 -53.13 23.42 18.35
C SER A 252 -53.98 24.54 17.73
N ARG A 253 -54.09 24.60 16.38
CA ARG A 253 -54.75 25.68 15.62
C ARG A 253 -54.22 27.09 15.90
N MET A 254 -53.02 27.21 16.47
CA MET A 254 -52.32 28.48 16.67
C MET A 254 -51.37 28.72 15.49
N THR A 255 -50.92 29.94 15.28
CA THR A 255 -49.78 30.20 14.38
C THR A 255 -48.46 29.70 15.01
N PRO A 256 -47.41 29.44 14.21
CA PRO A 256 -46.11 29.02 14.75
C PRO A 256 -45.55 29.97 15.82
N GLU A 257 -45.74 31.27 15.65
CA GLU A 257 -45.27 32.31 16.57
C GLU A 257 -46.07 32.31 17.89
N GLU A 258 -47.40 32.23 17.81
CA GLU A 258 -48.28 32.14 18.99
C GLU A 258 -48.03 30.86 19.79
N TYR A 259 -47.79 29.73 19.11
CA TYR A 259 -47.45 28.48 19.76
C TYR A 259 -46.11 28.55 20.50
N ARG A 260 -45.09 29.18 19.90
CA ARG A 260 -43.79 29.43 20.56
C ARG A 260 -43.97 30.28 21.82
N GLN A 261 -44.74 31.36 21.74
CA GLN A 261 -44.99 32.25 22.87
C GLN A 261 -45.77 31.54 23.99
N TRP A 262 -46.82 30.80 23.65
CA TRP A 262 -47.57 29.99 24.60
C TRP A 262 -46.68 28.96 25.30
N LYS A 263 -45.86 28.23 24.54
CA LYS A 263 -44.93 27.24 25.06
C LYS A 263 -43.90 27.90 25.99
N TYR A 264 -43.33 29.03 25.59
CA TYR A 264 -42.39 29.79 26.40
C TYR A 264 -43.02 30.23 27.73
N GLN A 265 -44.21 30.84 27.70
CA GLN A 265 -44.92 31.28 28.90
C GLN A 265 -45.25 30.10 29.83
N ARG A 266 -45.72 28.98 29.27
CA ARG A 266 -46.02 27.76 30.02
C ARG A 266 -44.78 27.17 30.68
N LEU A 267 -43.67 27.08 29.94
CA LEU A 267 -42.39 26.61 30.47
C LEU A 267 -41.86 27.56 31.54
N HIS A 268 -41.89 28.86 31.29
CA HIS A 268 -41.44 29.88 32.23
C HIS A 268 -42.24 29.84 33.54
N GLN A 269 -43.57 29.73 33.47
CA GLN A 269 -44.42 29.54 34.64
C GLN A 269 -44.08 28.25 35.39
N ARG A 270 -43.90 27.13 34.68
CA ARG A 270 -43.51 25.85 35.29
C ARG A 270 -42.14 25.92 35.97
N LEU A 271 -41.18 26.62 35.37
CA LEU A 271 -39.85 26.83 35.90
C LEU A 271 -39.88 27.72 37.15
N LEU A 272 -40.65 28.82 37.10
CA LEU A 272 -40.90 29.67 38.27
C LEU A 272 -41.59 28.91 39.40
N ASP A 273 -42.57 28.06 39.09
CA ASP A 273 -43.26 27.25 40.08
C ASP A 273 -42.33 26.19 40.68
N GLN A 274 -41.47 25.56 39.88
CA GLN A 274 -40.45 24.63 40.40
C GLN A 274 -39.39 25.34 41.23
N LEU A 275 -38.92 26.53 40.83
CA LEU A 275 -37.99 27.34 41.62
C LEU A 275 -38.64 27.82 42.92
N ARG A 276 -39.93 28.18 42.90
CA ARG A 276 -40.72 28.52 44.10
C ARG A 276 -40.96 27.31 45.01
N GLN A 277 -41.09 26.11 44.45
CA GLN A 277 -41.21 24.86 45.21
C GLN A 277 -39.87 24.37 45.77
N ALA A 278 -38.78 24.59 45.04
CA ALA A 278 -37.41 24.27 45.47
C ALA A 278 -36.83 25.29 46.46
N SER A 279 -37.36 26.51 46.48
CA SER A 279 -37.11 27.49 47.53
C SER A 279 -37.96 27.12 48.75
N PRO A 280 -37.39 26.75 49.90
CA PRO A 280 -38.18 26.46 51.09
C PRO A 280 -39.03 27.69 51.45
N ARG A 281 -40.32 27.48 51.72
CA ARG A 281 -41.25 28.53 52.18
C ARG A 281 -40.67 29.19 53.43
N ALA A 282 -40.15 30.40 53.29
CA ALA A 282 -39.86 31.28 54.41
C ALA A 282 -41.21 31.71 55.03
N GLY A 283 -41.62 31.02 56.10
CA GLY A 283 -42.55 31.56 57.08
C GLY A 283 -41.89 32.71 57.87
N PRO A 284 -42.67 33.54 58.57
CA PRO A 284 -42.10 34.68 59.27
C PRO A 284 -41.19 34.20 60.41
N SER A 285 -39.97 34.75 60.43
CA SER A 285 -39.01 34.79 61.54
C SER A 285 -38.52 33.46 62.13
N GLN A 286 -37.29 33.09 61.75
CA GLN A 286 -36.16 33.02 62.70
C GLN A 286 -34.86 33.27 61.91
N GLN A 287 -34.28 34.46 62.12
CA GLN A 287 -32.94 34.80 61.68
C GLN A 287 -31.96 33.81 62.33
N GLY A 288 -31.13 33.11 61.57
CA GLY A 288 -30.00 32.38 62.16
C GLY A 288 -29.24 31.37 61.31
N THR A 289 -29.87 30.67 60.36
CA THR A 289 -29.28 29.42 59.85
C THR A 289 -28.93 29.38 58.36
N ALA A 290 -29.69 30.06 57.49
CA ALA A 290 -29.43 29.98 56.04
C ALA A 290 -28.12 30.70 55.61
N SER A 291 -27.71 31.73 56.34
CA SER A 291 -26.43 32.43 56.10
C SER A 291 -25.23 31.57 56.48
N ARG A 292 -25.38 30.65 57.45
CA ARG A 292 -24.31 29.76 57.90
C ARG A 292 -24.02 28.65 56.90
N GLU A 293 -25.02 28.11 56.22
CA GLU A 293 -24.79 27.02 55.26
C GLU A 293 -24.09 27.48 53.97
N LEU A 294 -24.37 28.69 53.48
CA LEU A 294 -23.67 29.22 52.31
C LEU A 294 -22.23 29.69 52.64
N LEU A 295 -22.02 30.22 53.85
CA LEU A 295 -20.69 30.51 54.38
C LEU A 295 -19.88 29.23 54.63
N GLN A 296 -20.51 28.17 55.15
CA GLN A 296 -19.89 26.87 55.38
C GLN A 296 -19.53 26.15 54.08
N LEU A 297 -20.33 26.35 53.01
CA LEU A 297 -20.03 25.80 51.69
C LEU A 297 -18.89 26.58 50.98
N LEU A 298 -18.83 27.90 51.18
CA LEU A 298 -17.69 28.73 50.73
C LEU A 298 -16.42 28.45 51.56
N GLU A 299 -16.55 28.15 52.85
CA GLU A 299 -15.45 27.68 53.71
C GLU A 299 -14.95 26.29 53.30
N THR A 300 -15.81 25.38 52.82
CA THR A 300 -15.36 24.07 52.30
C THR A 300 -14.56 24.15 50.99
N PHE A 301 -14.77 25.21 50.18
CA PHE A 301 -13.91 25.49 49.03
C PHE A 301 -12.64 26.28 49.41
N GLY A 302 -12.57 26.84 50.62
CA GLY A 302 -11.42 27.56 51.17
C GLY A 302 -10.60 26.77 52.21
N ALA A 303 -11.02 25.56 52.60
CA ALA A 303 -10.36 24.76 53.61
C ALA A 303 -9.15 23.99 53.05
N GLY A 304 -8.11 24.75 52.71
CA GLY A 304 -6.77 24.27 52.41
C GLY A 304 -5.77 25.35 52.78
N HIS A 305 -5.31 25.30 54.04
CA HIS A 305 -4.28 26.13 54.69
C HIS A 305 -4.64 27.56 55.15
N GLU A 306 -4.81 27.71 56.47
CA GLU A 306 -4.35 28.88 57.23
C GLU A 306 -2.78 28.92 57.19
N GLN A 307 -2.05 30.04 57.23
CA GLN A 307 -2.28 31.28 57.97
C GLN A 307 -1.29 32.39 57.53
N ALA A 308 -1.78 33.62 57.36
CA ALA A 308 -1.15 34.95 57.52
C ALA A 308 -1.86 35.91 56.53
N GLY A 309 -2.61 36.94 56.93
CA GLY A 309 -2.33 37.97 57.92
C GLY A 309 -2.58 39.32 57.22
N ALA A 310 -3.40 40.18 57.83
CA ALA A 310 -3.72 41.55 57.41
C ALA A 310 -4.75 41.74 56.27
N LEU A 311 -6.00 42.05 56.64
CA LEU A 311 -6.57 43.41 56.55
C LEU A 311 -8.07 43.37 56.87
N ALA A 312 -8.39 43.62 58.14
CA ALA A 312 -9.73 44.04 58.52
C ALA A 312 -9.93 45.50 58.08
N LYS A 313 -10.62 45.72 56.95
CA LYS A 313 -11.35 46.97 56.69
C LYS A 313 -12.64 46.65 55.94
N GLY A 314 -13.75 46.75 56.66
CA GLY A 314 -15.09 46.71 56.07
C GLY A 314 -15.26 47.82 55.04
N SER A 315 -15.54 47.43 53.80
CA SER A 315 -15.87 48.35 52.72
C SER A 315 -17.33 48.81 52.90
N ARG A 316 -17.47 50.01 53.46
CA ARG A 316 -18.68 50.84 53.38
C ARG A 316 -18.90 51.21 51.91
N PHE A 317 -19.83 50.55 51.25
CA PHE A 317 -20.43 51.04 50.01
C PHE A 317 -21.93 50.70 49.94
N THR A 318 -22.70 51.32 50.83
CA THR A 318 -24.11 51.62 50.56
C THR A 318 -24.18 53.08 50.15
N HIS A 319 -24.10 53.34 48.85
CA HIS A 319 -24.45 54.65 48.28
C HIS A 319 -25.29 54.43 47.03
N THR A 320 -26.59 54.25 47.23
CA THR A 320 -27.61 54.34 46.19
C THR A 320 -27.79 55.82 45.84
N GLN A 321 -27.17 56.26 44.75
CA GLN A 321 -27.34 57.61 44.22
C GLN A 321 -28.45 57.63 43.17
N HIS A 322 -29.54 58.33 43.49
CA HIS A 322 -30.61 58.69 42.56
C HIS A 322 -30.05 59.55 41.41
N LEU A 323 -30.18 59.08 40.18
CA LEU A 323 -29.91 59.87 38.98
C LEU A 323 -31.14 60.75 38.68
N ALA A 324 -31.06 62.02 39.08
CA ALA A 324 -31.95 63.06 38.61
C ALA A 324 -31.38 63.67 37.32
N TYR A 325 -32.18 63.63 36.26
CA TYR A 325 -31.98 64.31 34.99
C TYR A 325 -31.72 65.81 35.21
N LYS A 326 -30.65 66.36 34.62
CA LYS A 326 -30.47 67.82 34.44
C LYS A 326 -30.44 68.15 32.96
N GLN A 327 -31.42 68.93 32.55
CA GLN A 327 -31.48 69.67 31.30
C GLN A 327 -30.62 70.95 31.40
N ASP A 328 -30.27 71.46 30.22
CA ASP A 328 -29.80 72.80 29.86
C ASP A 328 -28.29 73.10 29.91
N ALA A 329 -27.70 73.37 28.74
CA ALA A 329 -27.45 74.76 28.31
C ALA A 329 -26.87 74.83 26.88
N GLU A 330 -27.52 75.63 26.04
CA GLU A 330 -27.04 76.11 24.75
C GLU A 330 -25.88 77.10 24.92
N ILE A 331 -24.93 77.13 23.97
CA ILE A 331 -23.98 78.24 23.79
C ILE A 331 -23.94 78.61 22.30
N PRO A 332 -23.98 79.91 21.92
CA PRO A 332 -24.22 80.35 20.56
C PRO A 332 -22.95 80.54 19.71
N THR A 333 -23.22 80.53 18.41
CA THR A 333 -22.42 80.84 17.21
C THR A 333 -21.55 82.10 17.31
N GLN A 334 -20.29 82.01 16.87
CA GLN A 334 -19.61 83.09 16.13
C GLN A 334 -18.68 82.53 15.03
N VAL A 335 -18.96 83.00 13.81
CA VAL A 335 -18.19 82.77 12.57
C VAL A 335 -17.09 83.83 12.48
N LYS A 336 -15.85 83.42 12.15
CA LYS A 336 -14.87 84.31 11.50
C LYS A 336 -14.15 83.57 10.36
N THR A 337 -14.12 84.28 9.24
CA THR A 337 -13.69 83.95 7.88
C THR A 337 -12.19 83.76 7.69
N LEU A 338 -11.83 82.90 6.72
CA LEU A 338 -10.49 82.72 6.15
C LEU A 338 -9.91 84.02 5.54
N PRO A 339 -8.58 84.09 5.37
CA PRO A 339 -8.09 84.25 3.99
C PRO A 339 -6.83 83.44 3.64
N ASN A 340 -6.78 82.99 2.38
CA ASN A 340 -5.66 82.38 1.68
C ASN A 340 -4.47 83.35 1.51
N SER A 341 -3.23 82.87 1.66
CA SER A 341 -2.06 83.43 0.99
C SER A 341 -0.98 82.36 0.73
N ARG A 342 -0.41 82.39 -0.48
CA ARG A 342 0.48 81.38 -1.10
C ARG A 342 1.94 81.44 -0.62
N THR A 343 2.15 81.56 0.69
CA THR A 343 3.48 81.40 1.33
C THR A 343 3.46 80.35 2.45
N SER A 344 2.37 79.59 2.56
CA SER A 344 2.09 78.70 3.67
C SER A 344 2.66 77.28 3.53
N GLU A 345 3.05 76.81 2.34
CA GLU A 345 3.44 75.41 2.19
C GLU A 345 4.81 75.06 2.77
N GLN A 346 5.77 76.00 2.80
CA GLN A 346 7.12 75.73 3.32
C GLN A 346 7.17 75.83 4.85
N GLU A 347 6.60 76.88 5.44
CA GLU A 347 6.52 77.07 6.90
C GLU A 347 5.55 76.07 7.57
N PHE A 348 4.48 75.66 6.88
CA PHE A 348 3.59 74.59 7.35
C PHE A 348 4.28 73.22 7.32
N ARG A 349 5.15 72.95 6.32
CA ARG A 349 5.96 71.73 6.26
C ARG A 349 7.04 71.72 7.33
N GLU A 350 7.67 72.85 7.65
CA GLU A 350 8.64 72.98 8.74
C GLU A 350 7.98 72.84 10.12
N SER A 351 6.80 73.45 10.32
CA SER A 351 6.02 73.28 11.55
C SER A 351 5.48 71.85 11.71
N GLN A 352 5.05 71.20 10.62
CA GLN A 352 4.67 69.78 10.63
C GLN A 352 5.89 68.88 10.87
N ALA A 353 7.06 69.20 10.33
CA ALA A 353 8.28 68.44 10.56
C ALA A 353 8.73 68.54 12.02
N ALA A 354 8.67 69.73 12.63
CA ALA A 354 8.98 69.92 14.05
C ALA A 354 7.96 69.24 14.98
N GLU A 355 6.67 69.23 14.60
CA GLU A 355 5.63 68.51 15.34
C GLU A 355 5.81 66.99 15.23
N LEU A 356 6.17 66.49 14.04
CA LEU A 356 6.54 65.08 13.84
C LEU A 356 7.78 64.70 14.65
N GLU A 357 8.82 65.54 14.66
CA GLU A 357 10.04 65.30 15.43
C GLU A 357 9.78 65.30 16.95
N ASN A 358 8.90 66.19 17.45
CA ASN A 358 8.46 66.18 18.84
C ASN A 358 7.68 64.90 19.17
N MET A 359 6.73 64.50 18.31
CA MET A 359 5.97 63.25 18.50
C MET A 359 6.86 62.00 18.40
N GLU A 360 7.87 62.00 17.52
CA GLU A 360 8.88 60.94 17.43
C GLU A 360 9.74 60.87 18.70
N SER A 361 10.07 62.02 19.30
CA SER A 361 10.79 62.08 20.57
C SER A 361 9.93 61.57 21.75
N GLU A 362 8.65 61.92 21.80
CA GLU A 362 7.70 61.44 22.81
C GLU A 362 7.44 59.94 22.67
N LEU A 363 7.30 59.44 21.44
CA LEU A 363 7.21 58.00 21.15
C LEU A 363 8.48 57.27 21.58
N SER A 364 9.66 57.81 21.27
CA SER A 364 10.94 57.21 21.67
C SER A 364 11.08 57.14 23.19
N HIS A 365 10.64 58.18 23.91
CA HIS A 365 10.63 58.21 25.37
C HIS A 365 9.63 57.19 25.95
N LEU A 366 8.42 57.09 25.40
CA LEU A 366 7.44 56.10 25.83
C LEU A 366 7.91 54.67 25.55
N ILE A 367 8.59 54.42 24.43
CA ILE A 367 9.21 53.12 24.12
C ILE A 367 10.26 52.77 25.17
N ALA A 368 11.15 53.70 25.52
CA ALA A 368 12.16 53.47 26.55
C ALA A 368 11.55 53.17 27.94
N GLN A 369 10.44 53.84 28.30
CA GLN A 369 9.71 53.55 29.53
C GLN A 369 9.04 52.17 29.52
N ILE A 370 8.52 51.74 28.36
CA ILE A 370 7.95 50.39 28.20
C ILE A 370 9.06 49.35 28.35
N GLU A 371 10.21 49.54 27.71
CA GLU A 371 11.37 48.63 27.82
C GLU A 371 11.88 48.54 29.28
N GLU A 372 11.91 49.65 30.02
CA GLU A 372 12.28 49.64 31.43
C GLU A 372 11.27 48.85 32.27
N LEU A 373 9.96 49.07 32.06
CA LEU A 373 8.91 48.34 32.76
C LEU A 373 8.90 46.85 32.39
N GLU A 374 9.16 46.48 31.14
CA GLU A 374 9.33 45.10 30.70
C GLU A 374 10.54 44.43 31.38
N GLY A 375 11.63 45.17 31.55
CA GLY A 375 12.78 44.75 32.35
C GLY A 375 12.42 44.50 33.81
N GLN A 376 11.70 45.44 34.44
CA GLN A 376 11.24 45.29 35.83
C GLN A 376 10.29 44.11 35.99
N ILE A 377 9.32 43.92 35.09
CA ILE A 377 8.40 42.77 35.07
C ILE A 377 9.19 41.46 34.93
N SER A 378 10.22 41.43 34.08
CA SER A 378 11.07 40.25 33.91
C SER A 378 11.84 39.92 35.19
N THR A 379 12.43 40.92 35.85
CA THR A 379 13.14 40.72 37.14
C THR A 379 12.19 40.27 38.24
N LEU A 380 11.01 40.88 38.37
CA LEU A 380 9.99 40.47 39.32
C LEU A 380 9.49 39.05 39.04
N GLY A 381 9.31 38.69 37.76
CA GLY A 381 8.97 37.33 37.34
C GLY A 381 10.00 36.31 37.80
N LEU A 382 11.29 36.59 37.63
CA LEU A 382 12.37 35.72 38.14
C LEU A 382 12.32 35.58 39.66
N THR A 383 12.18 36.69 40.40
CA THR A 383 12.09 36.63 41.87
C THR A 383 10.86 35.87 42.36
N LEU A 384 9.72 36.01 41.68
CA LEU A 384 8.50 35.26 41.99
C LEU A 384 8.72 33.76 41.78
N THR A 385 9.31 33.34 40.66
CA THR A 385 9.61 31.92 40.42
C THR A 385 10.58 31.33 41.43
N GLN A 386 11.55 32.12 41.90
CA GLN A 386 12.48 31.69 42.95
C GLN A 386 11.75 31.50 44.28
N VAL A 387 10.97 32.49 44.72
CA VAL A 387 10.20 32.42 45.97
C VAL A 387 9.19 31.27 45.92
N GLU A 388 8.51 31.05 44.80
CA GLU A 388 7.64 29.90 44.61
C GLU A 388 8.39 28.56 44.75
N GLY A 389 9.63 28.48 44.25
CA GLY A 389 10.49 27.31 44.41
C GLY A 389 10.85 27.06 45.88
N GLU A 390 11.25 28.10 46.59
CA GLU A 390 11.59 28.04 48.02
C GLU A 390 10.37 27.63 48.87
N VAL A 391 9.19 28.20 48.59
CA VAL A 391 7.94 27.83 49.26
C VAL A 391 7.59 26.36 49.02
N ARG A 392 7.70 25.86 47.78
CA ARG A 392 7.47 24.43 47.48
C ARG A 392 8.43 23.54 48.24
N GLN A 393 9.70 23.90 48.31
CA GLN A 393 10.69 23.11 49.06
C GLN A 393 10.41 23.10 50.56
N GLN A 394 10.03 24.24 51.15
CA GLN A 394 9.63 24.33 52.55
C GLN A 394 8.36 23.52 52.83
N GLN A 395 7.36 23.56 51.95
CA GLN A 395 6.15 22.75 52.07
C GLN A 395 6.48 21.26 52.09
N MET A 396 7.34 20.78 51.18
CA MET A 396 7.80 19.39 51.20
C MET A 396 8.48 19.03 52.53
N GLY A 397 9.38 19.89 53.02
CA GLY A 397 10.05 19.68 54.32
C GLY A 397 9.09 19.66 55.52
N VAL A 398 8.05 20.52 55.52
CA VAL A 398 7.01 20.50 56.56
C VAL A 398 6.23 19.20 56.50
N THR A 399 5.81 18.74 55.32
CA THR A 399 5.08 17.47 55.20
C THR A 399 5.90 16.27 55.67
N GLU A 400 7.20 16.24 55.38
CA GLU A 400 8.12 15.21 55.89
C GLU A 400 8.20 15.24 57.42
N GLN A 401 8.35 16.43 58.01
CA GLN A 401 8.39 16.59 59.47
C GLN A 401 7.07 16.21 60.13
N GLU A 402 5.93 16.58 59.55
CA GLU A 402 4.60 16.19 60.01
C GLU A 402 4.42 14.67 59.98
N GLN A 403 4.88 14.00 58.91
CA GLN A 403 4.85 12.54 58.84
C GLN A 403 5.73 11.90 59.93
N VAL A 404 6.94 12.42 60.12
CA VAL A 404 7.84 11.95 61.18
C VAL A 404 7.24 12.17 62.57
N LEU A 405 6.65 13.34 62.83
CA LEU A 405 5.98 13.64 64.09
C LEU A 405 4.76 12.76 64.30
N ARG A 406 3.98 12.48 63.25
CA ARG A 406 2.84 11.56 63.31
C ARG A 406 3.27 10.15 63.68
N VAL A 407 4.31 9.62 63.02
CA VAL A 407 4.86 8.30 63.34
C VAL A 407 5.39 8.26 64.78
N LYS A 408 6.14 9.28 65.20
CA LYS A 408 6.63 9.37 66.59
C LYS A 408 5.50 9.46 67.61
N GLY A 409 4.45 10.24 67.31
CA GLY A 409 3.25 10.37 68.15
C GLY A 409 2.54 9.03 68.33
N CYS A 410 2.23 8.33 67.23
CA CYS A 410 1.65 6.99 67.29
C CYS A 410 2.58 5.99 68.02
N THR A 411 3.90 6.12 67.87
CA THR A 411 4.85 5.26 68.59
C THR A 411 4.75 5.47 70.10
N VAL A 412 4.65 6.72 70.55
CA VAL A 412 4.49 7.06 71.98
C VAL A 412 3.18 6.52 72.54
N GLU A 413 2.07 6.61 71.79
CA GLU A 413 0.77 6.06 72.19
C GLU A 413 0.77 4.53 72.34
N LEU A 414 1.64 3.83 71.61
CA LEU A 414 1.74 2.37 71.62
C LEU A 414 2.71 1.81 72.68
N LEU A 415 3.51 2.65 73.34
CA LEU A 415 4.48 2.26 74.39
C LEU A 415 3.87 1.60 75.65
N PRO A 416 2.67 1.96 76.13
CA PRO A 416 2.10 1.38 77.36
C PRO A 416 1.87 -0.15 77.30
N ASP A 417 1.73 -0.72 76.10
CA ASP A 417 1.60 -2.18 75.85
C ASP A 417 2.59 -2.64 74.76
N ALA A 418 3.87 -2.26 74.93
CA ALA A 418 4.90 -2.40 73.90
C ALA A 418 5.11 -3.85 73.42
N GLU A 419 5.13 -4.83 74.32
CA GLU A 419 5.40 -6.23 73.95
C GLU A 419 4.28 -6.85 73.09
N ASN A 420 3.01 -6.66 73.48
CA ASN A 420 1.88 -7.15 72.69
C ASN A 420 1.73 -6.40 71.37
N ASN A 421 1.96 -5.08 71.36
CA ASN A 421 1.89 -4.28 70.15
C ASN A 421 3.01 -4.64 69.15
N MET A 422 4.22 -4.92 69.66
CA MET A 422 5.33 -5.42 68.83
C MET A 422 5.01 -6.77 68.19
N ALA A 423 4.45 -7.71 68.97
CA ALA A 423 4.03 -9.01 68.44
C ALA A 423 2.96 -8.89 67.36
N LYS A 424 1.94 -8.02 67.55
CA LYS A 424 0.90 -7.75 66.54
C LYS A 424 1.47 -7.11 65.28
N LEU A 425 2.42 -6.17 65.41
CA LEU A 425 3.08 -5.53 64.28
C LEU A 425 3.97 -6.51 63.51
N GLN A 426 4.69 -7.40 64.19
CA GLN A 426 5.46 -8.47 63.54
C GLN A 426 4.54 -9.38 62.70
N VAL A 427 3.41 -9.81 63.25
CA VAL A 427 2.42 -10.63 62.52
C VAL A 427 1.84 -9.85 61.32
N LEU A 428 1.57 -8.55 61.46
CA LEU A 428 1.13 -7.70 60.36
C LEU A 428 2.19 -7.57 59.26
N VAL A 429 3.45 -7.37 59.64
CA VAL A 429 4.58 -7.27 58.70
C VAL A 429 4.78 -8.60 57.98
N GLU A 430 4.82 -9.72 58.71
CA GLU A 430 4.95 -11.06 58.13
C GLU A 430 3.78 -11.40 57.19
N SER A 431 2.55 -11.14 57.62
CA SER A 431 1.37 -11.37 56.78
C SER A 431 1.33 -10.46 55.54
N SER A 432 1.87 -9.23 55.63
CA SER A 432 2.01 -8.34 54.48
C SER A 432 3.12 -8.79 53.52
N ALA A 433 4.26 -9.24 54.04
CA ALA A 433 5.37 -9.78 53.25
C ALA A 433 4.93 -11.06 52.52
N GLN A 434 4.21 -11.95 53.21
CA GLN A 434 3.63 -13.16 52.61
C GLN A 434 2.65 -12.80 51.48
N ARG A 435 1.84 -11.75 51.65
CA ARG A 435 0.92 -11.24 50.62
C ARG A 435 1.67 -10.75 49.38
N VAL A 436 2.76 -10.00 49.57
CA VAL A 436 3.59 -9.50 48.46
C VAL A 436 4.21 -10.67 47.69
N ILE A 437 4.72 -11.69 48.38
CA ILE A 437 5.27 -12.90 47.73
C ILE A 437 4.19 -13.63 46.94
N GLN A 438 2.99 -13.79 47.49
CA GLN A 438 1.86 -14.41 46.79
C GLN A 438 1.44 -13.63 45.55
N LEU A 439 1.37 -12.30 45.65
CA LEU A 439 1.06 -11.43 44.50
C LEU A 439 2.14 -11.52 43.42
N ALA A 440 3.42 -11.57 43.80
CA ALA A 440 4.52 -11.75 42.86
C ALA A 440 4.44 -13.11 42.15
N ALA A 441 4.09 -14.18 42.87
CA ALA A 441 3.88 -15.50 42.29
C ALA A 441 2.69 -15.54 41.33
N GLN A 442 1.58 -14.88 41.68
CA GLN A 442 0.41 -14.74 40.80
C GLN A 442 0.76 -13.92 39.55
N TRP A 443 1.49 -12.83 39.70
CA TRP A 443 1.97 -12.01 38.59
C TRP A 443 2.85 -12.83 37.63
N GLU A 444 3.81 -13.59 38.15
CA GLU A 444 4.71 -14.36 37.32
C GLU A 444 3.98 -15.48 36.56
N LYS A 445 2.95 -16.08 37.17
CA LYS A 445 2.08 -17.06 36.51
C LYS A 445 1.37 -16.49 35.27
N HIS A 446 1.07 -15.19 35.26
CA HIS A 446 0.49 -14.52 34.10
C HIS A 446 1.53 -13.92 33.15
N ARG A 447 2.63 -13.38 33.69
CA ARG A 447 3.69 -12.73 32.89
C ARG A 447 4.41 -13.72 31.98
N VAL A 448 4.75 -14.91 32.47
CA VAL A 448 5.46 -15.94 31.70
C VAL A 448 4.72 -16.33 30.41
N PRO A 449 3.42 -16.73 30.44
CA PRO A 449 2.71 -17.09 29.21
C PRO A 449 2.55 -15.89 28.26
N LEU A 450 2.31 -14.67 28.75
CA LEU A 450 2.26 -13.49 27.87
C LEU A 450 3.58 -13.22 27.16
N ILE A 451 4.72 -13.39 27.84
CA ILE A 451 6.04 -13.25 27.22
C ILE A 451 6.26 -14.35 26.17
N GLN A 452 5.79 -15.56 26.44
CA GLN A 452 5.90 -16.67 25.51
C GLN A 452 5.04 -16.44 24.25
N GLU A 453 3.78 -16.05 24.42
CA GLU A 453 2.90 -15.63 23.31
C GLU A 453 3.50 -14.48 22.51
N PHE A 454 4.07 -13.48 23.18
CA PHE A 454 4.76 -12.38 22.50
C PHE A 454 5.93 -12.87 21.64
N ARG A 455 6.74 -13.80 22.16
CA ARG A 455 7.87 -14.38 21.41
C ARG A 455 7.39 -15.19 20.21
N GLU A 456 6.34 -15.99 20.37
CA GLU A 456 5.74 -16.78 19.30
C GLU A 456 5.14 -15.90 18.20
N LEU A 457 4.38 -14.87 18.58
CA LEU A 457 3.81 -13.90 17.65
C LEU A 457 4.89 -13.12 16.91
N LYS A 458 5.98 -12.75 17.60
CA LYS A 458 7.13 -12.09 16.97
C LYS A 458 7.81 -13.00 15.95
N ALA A 459 8.08 -14.26 16.31
CA ALA A 459 8.66 -15.23 15.37
C ALA A 459 7.77 -15.46 14.14
N LEU A 460 6.45 -15.53 14.32
CA LEU A 460 5.49 -15.64 13.22
C LEU A 460 5.48 -14.39 12.33
N HIS A 461 5.61 -13.20 12.93
CA HIS A 461 5.71 -11.95 12.17
C HIS A 461 6.97 -11.93 11.31
N ASP A 462 8.13 -12.21 11.92
CA ASP A 462 9.42 -12.23 11.24
C ASP A 462 9.44 -13.27 10.08
N SER A 463 8.86 -14.45 10.31
CA SER A 463 8.71 -15.48 9.27
C SER A 463 7.82 -15.01 8.10
N LYS A 464 6.68 -14.36 8.40
CA LYS A 464 5.79 -13.81 7.36
C LYS A 464 6.43 -12.67 6.59
N GLU A 465 7.20 -11.82 7.27
CA GLU A 465 7.95 -10.74 6.62
C GLU A 465 9.00 -11.32 5.66
N LEU A 466 9.74 -12.34 6.09
CA LEU A 466 10.71 -13.05 5.25
C LEU A 466 10.03 -13.69 4.02
N GLU A 467 8.94 -14.44 4.20
CA GLU A 467 8.17 -15.02 3.09
C GLU A 467 7.66 -13.94 2.12
N SER A 468 7.17 -12.82 2.64
CA SER A 468 6.69 -11.71 1.80
C SER A 468 7.82 -11.11 0.97
N SER A 469 9.01 -10.97 1.55
CA SER A 469 10.19 -10.47 0.86
C SER A 469 10.66 -11.42 -0.26
N GLN A 470 10.62 -12.74 -0.01
CA GLN A 470 10.94 -13.76 -1.01
C GLN A 470 9.94 -13.72 -2.17
N ARG A 471 8.64 -13.68 -1.88
CA ARG A 471 7.60 -13.56 -2.92
C ARG A 471 7.77 -12.28 -3.74
N LEU A 472 8.15 -11.16 -3.13
CA LEU A 472 8.43 -9.92 -3.85
C LEU A 472 9.65 -10.04 -4.77
N LEU A 473 10.70 -10.75 -4.35
CA LEU A 473 11.86 -11.03 -5.20
C LEU A 473 11.47 -11.92 -6.39
N GLU A 474 10.71 -12.99 -6.16
CA GLU A 474 10.19 -13.86 -7.23
C GLU A 474 9.34 -13.07 -8.24
N ILE A 475 8.45 -12.19 -7.77
CA ILE A 475 7.65 -11.32 -8.65
C ILE A 475 8.54 -10.41 -9.48
N ARG A 476 9.60 -9.82 -8.90
CA ARG A 476 10.55 -8.99 -9.65
C ARG A 476 11.28 -9.79 -10.72
N GLU A 477 11.76 -10.99 -10.39
CA GLU A 477 12.39 -11.87 -11.36
C GLU A 477 11.44 -12.26 -12.50
N LEU A 478 10.19 -12.59 -12.18
CA LEU A 478 9.17 -12.89 -13.19
C LEU A 478 8.89 -11.68 -14.08
N HIS A 479 8.78 -10.48 -13.53
CA HIS A 479 8.61 -9.27 -14.33
C HIS A 479 9.80 -9.02 -15.25
N GLU A 480 11.04 -9.25 -14.80
CA GLU A 480 12.21 -9.10 -15.67
C GLU A 480 12.22 -10.15 -16.78
N ARG A 481 11.86 -11.41 -16.48
CA ARG A 481 11.71 -12.46 -17.51
C ARG A 481 10.62 -12.12 -18.53
N ILE A 482 9.48 -11.60 -18.08
CA ILE A 482 8.39 -11.14 -18.96
C ILE A 482 8.89 -10.00 -19.86
N ARG A 483 9.62 -9.02 -19.29
CA ARG A 483 10.18 -7.91 -20.07
C ARG A 483 11.14 -8.40 -21.14
N LEU A 484 12.08 -9.26 -20.78
CA LEU A 484 13.05 -9.84 -21.72
C LEU A 484 12.35 -10.66 -22.83
N ALA A 485 11.32 -11.43 -22.47
CA ALA A 485 10.53 -12.20 -23.44
C ALA A 485 9.74 -11.28 -24.38
N ALA A 486 9.17 -10.18 -23.87
CA ALA A 486 8.47 -9.18 -24.69
C ALA A 486 9.43 -8.45 -25.64
N ASP A 487 10.63 -8.08 -25.18
CA ASP A 487 11.67 -7.47 -26.01
C ASP A 487 12.16 -8.43 -27.10
N GLU A 488 12.32 -9.72 -26.79
CA GLU A 488 12.65 -10.77 -27.76
C GLU A 488 11.52 -10.98 -28.78
N ALA A 489 10.26 -11.03 -28.33
CA ALA A 489 9.11 -11.15 -29.22
C ALA A 489 9.04 -9.97 -30.19
N LYS A 490 9.23 -8.74 -29.69
CA LYS A 490 9.27 -7.54 -30.53
C LYS A 490 10.40 -7.57 -31.56
N ARG A 491 11.61 -7.99 -31.14
CA ARG A 491 12.75 -8.17 -32.06
C ARG A 491 12.44 -9.19 -33.16
N LYS A 492 11.79 -10.31 -32.80
CA LYS A 492 11.38 -11.33 -33.77
C LYS A 492 10.27 -10.85 -34.70
N ASP A 493 9.30 -10.08 -34.21
CA ASP A 493 8.25 -9.50 -35.03
C ASP A 493 8.81 -8.49 -36.03
N ASP A 494 9.77 -7.66 -35.62
CA ASP A 494 10.41 -6.70 -36.51
C ASP A 494 11.28 -7.41 -37.57
N LEU A 495 11.99 -8.48 -37.19
CA LEU A 495 12.70 -9.35 -38.14
C LEU A 495 11.73 -10.04 -39.11
N TYR A 496 10.59 -10.54 -38.60
CA TYR A 496 9.57 -11.17 -39.44
C TYR A 496 9.01 -10.20 -40.48
N LYS A 497 8.73 -8.94 -40.09
CA LYS A 497 8.32 -7.90 -41.05
C LYS A 497 9.39 -7.64 -42.11
N GLN A 498 10.66 -7.58 -41.73
CA GLN A 498 11.78 -7.42 -42.67
C GLN A 498 11.83 -8.59 -43.66
N LEU A 499 11.78 -9.82 -43.15
CA LEU A 499 11.80 -11.03 -43.98
C LEU A 499 10.58 -11.14 -44.90
N LEU A 500 9.40 -10.69 -44.47
CA LEU A 500 8.22 -10.62 -45.33
C LEU A 500 8.45 -9.69 -46.53
N VAL A 501 9.00 -8.51 -46.30
CA VAL A 501 9.34 -7.56 -47.37
C VAL A 501 10.38 -8.16 -48.33
N GLU A 502 11.39 -8.84 -47.80
CA GLU A 502 12.38 -9.54 -48.63
C GLU A 502 11.74 -10.66 -49.47
N VAL A 503 10.86 -11.46 -48.88
CA VAL A 503 10.13 -12.52 -49.61
C VAL A 503 9.23 -11.95 -50.70
N GLU A 504 8.56 -10.82 -50.45
CA GLU A 504 7.75 -10.13 -51.45
C GLU A 504 8.60 -9.58 -52.62
N SER A 505 9.86 -9.20 -52.35
CA SER A 505 10.81 -8.72 -53.36
C SER A 505 11.44 -9.84 -54.20
N LEU A 506 11.38 -11.09 -53.74
CA LEU A 506 11.99 -12.22 -54.43
C LEU A 506 11.13 -12.72 -55.61
N PRO A 507 11.75 -13.24 -56.68
CA PRO A 507 11.03 -13.84 -57.81
C PRO A 507 10.18 -15.04 -57.36
N LYS A 508 8.89 -15.05 -57.72
CA LYS A 508 7.91 -16.09 -57.34
C LYS A 508 8.00 -17.38 -58.16
N ASP A 509 8.98 -17.48 -59.05
CA ASP A 509 9.11 -18.57 -60.03
C ASP A 509 9.59 -19.89 -59.40
N ILE A 510 10.16 -19.85 -58.20
CA ILE A 510 10.68 -21.02 -57.50
C ILE A 510 9.82 -21.28 -56.27
N SER A 511 9.14 -22.42 -56.25
CA SER A 511 8.25 -22.80 -55.14
C SER A 511 9.06 -23.07 -53.86
N ARG A 512 8.47 -22.73 -52.71
CA ARG A 512 9.01 -23.07 -51.38
C ARG A 512 9.39 -24.55 -51.28
N SER A 513 8.60 -25.43 -51.90
CA SER A 513 8.85 -26.87 -51.93
C SER A 513 10.19 -27.22 -52.57
N ALA A 514 10.58 -26.54 -53.66
CA ALA A 514 11.86 -26.74 -54.33
C ALA A 514 13.04 -26.33 -53.43
N TYR A 515 12.93 -25.21 -52.70
CA TYR A 515 13.95 -24.82 -51.73
C TYR A 515 14.04 -25.81 -50.56
N THR A 516 12.90 -26.24 -49.99
CA THR A 516 12.92 -27.23 -48.91
C THR A 516 13.46 -28.58 -49.36
N GLN A 517 13.14 -29.03 -50.58
CA GLN A 517 13.70 -30.27 -51.14
C GLN A 517 15.21 -30.15 -51.31
N ARG A 518 15.70 -29.04 -51.90
CA ARG A 518 17.13 -28.80 -52.05
C ARG A 518 17.87 -28.71 -50.71
N ILE A 519 17.27 -28.07 -49.71
CA ILE A 519 17.84 -28.00 -48.35
C ILE A 519 17.89 -29.40 -47.73
N LEU A 520 16.81 -30.19 -47.83
CA LEU A 520 16.79 -31.56 -47.31
C LEU A 520 17.78 -32.48 -48.03
N GLU A 521 17.98 -32.30 -49.34
CA GLU A 521 19.03 -32.98 -50.10
C GLU A 521 20.42 -32.59 -49.62
N ILE A 522 20.68 -31.29 -49.40
CA ILE A 522 21.94 -30.81 -48.84
C ILE A 522 22.16 -31.38 -47.44
N VAL A 523 21.15 -31.35 -46.57
CA VAL A 523 21.22 -31.93 -45.22
C VAL A 523 21.48 -33.43 -45.29
N GLY A 524 20.80 -34.16 -46.16
CA GLY A 524 21.02 -35.59 -46.38
C GLY A 524 22.46 -35.87 -46.86
N ASN A 525 22.98 -35.05 -47.77
CA ASN A 525 24.36 -35.16 -48.23
C ASN A 525 25.37 -34.85 -47.12
N ILE A 526 25.13 -33.84 -46.27
CA ILE A 526 25.96 -33.54 -45.11
C ILE A 526 25.96 -34.71 -44.12
N CYS A 527 24.81 -35.34 -43.88
CA CYS A 527 24.74 -36.52 -43.01
C CYS A 527 25.56 -37.69 -43.58
N LYS A 528 25.42 -37.99 -44.88
CA LYS A 528 26.24 -39.02 -45.56
C LYS A 528 27.73 -38.72 -45.46
N GLN A 529 28.12 -37.46 -45.72
CA GLN A 529 29.51 -37.02 -45.60
C GLN A 529 30.03 -37.20 -44.17
N LYS A 530 29.24 -36.88 -43.14
CA LYS A 530 29.66 -37.10 -41.73
C LYS A 530 29.86 -38.58 -41.41
N GLU A 531 28.99 -39.46 -41.92
CA GLU A 531 29.15 -40.91 -41.77
C GLU A 531 30.43 -41.40 -42.46
N GLU A 532 30.69 -40.95 -43.69
CA GLU A 532 31.92 -41.28 -44.43
C GLU A 532 33.18 -40.75 -43.74
N ILE A 533 33.18 -39.51 -43.26
CA ILE A 533 34.28 -38.95 -42.45
C ILE A 533 34.50 -39.81 -41.20
N THR A 534 33.43 -40.24 -40.54
CA THR A 534 33.54 -41.08 -39.33
C THR A 534 34.17 -42.43 -39.65
N LYS A 535 33.84 -43.04 -40.80
CA LYS A 535 34.49 -44.26 -41.29
C LYS A 535 35.97 -44.03 -41.58
N ILE A 536 36.31 -42.99 -42.35
CA ILE A 536 37.70 -42.61 -42.66
C ILE A 536 38.51 -42.38 -41.37
N LEU A 537 37.91 -41.73 -40.36
CA LEU A 537 38.56 -41.52 -39.06
C LEU A 537 38.77 -42.83 -38.28
N HIS A 538 37.85 -43.80 -38.40
CA HIS A 538 38.03 -45.12 -37.82
C HIS A 538 39.20 -45.85 -38.48
N ASP A 539 39.19 -45.92 -39.81
CA ASP A 539 40.21 -46.59 -40.61
C ASP A 539 41.59 -45.94 -40.37
N THR A 540 41.64 -44.60 -40.30
CA THR A 540 42.89 -43.88 -39.99
C THR A 540 43.40 -44.21 -38.59
N LYS A 541 42.51 -44.35 -37.59
CA LYS A 541 42.90 -44.76 -36.23
C LYS A 541 43.37 -46.22 -36.18
N GLU A 542 42.77 -47.09 -36.97
CA GLU A 542 43.17 -48.49 -37.09
C GLU A 542 44.56 -48.60 -37.73
N LEU A 543 44.77 -47.94 -38.87
CA LEU A 543 46.09 -47.84 -39.52
C LEU A 543 47.16 -47.28 -38.58
N GLN A 544 46.85 -46.22 -37.81
CA GLN A 544 47.82 -45.68 -36.84
C GLN A 544 48.16 -46.70 -35.73
N LYS A 545 47.20 -47.50 -35.26
CA LYS A 545 47.46 -48.57 -34.29
C LYS A 545 48.32 -49.67 -34.89
N GLU A 546 48.08 -50.05 -36.14
CA GLU A 546 48.89 -51.04 -36.85
C GLU A 546 50.33 -50.56 -37.04
N ILE A 547 50.52 -49.31 -37.49
CA ILE A 547 51.83 -48.67 -37.62
C ILE A 547 52.57 -48.68 -36.28
N ASN A 548 51.93 -48.22 -35.20
CA ASN A 548 52.55 -48.19 -33.87
C ASN A 548 52.86 -49.60 -33.34
N SER A 549 52.00 -50.58 -33.62
CA SER A 549 52.19 -51.99 -33.25
C SER A 549 53.39 -52.60 -33.98
N LEU A 550 53.51 -52.34 -35.28
CA LEU A 550 54.63 -52.81 -36.11
C LEU A 550 55.94 -52.13 -35.73
N ALA A 551 55.95 -50.80 -35.53
CA ALA A 551 57.11 -50.07 -35.05
C ALA A 551 57.60 -50.60 -33.69
N GLY A 552 56.69 -50.78 -32.73
CA GLY A 552 57.05 -51.36 -31.43
C GLY A 552 57.48 -52.83 -31.52
N LYS A 553 56.98 -53.61 -32.49
CA LYS A 553 57.49 -54.97 -32.75
C LYS A 553 58.92 -54.92 -33.29
N LEU A 554 59.19 -54.03 -34.25
CA LEU A 554 60.52 -53.82 -34.83
C LEU A 554 61.56 -53.45 -33.76
N ASP A 555 61.24 -52.49 -32.88
CA ASP A 555 62.15 -52.08 -31.81
C ASP A 555 62.48 -53.21 -30.83
N ARG A 556 61.45 -53.97 -30.41
CA ARG A 556 61.64 -55.10 -29.48
C ARG A 556 62.42 -56.24 -30.11
N THR A 557 62.13 -56.59 -31.38
CA THR A 557 62.86 -57.66 -32.08
C THR A 557 64.30 -57.24 -32.35
N PHE A 558 64.54 -55.97 -32.69
CA PHE A 558 65.89 -55.45 -32.87
C PHE A 558 66.66 -55.47 -31.56
N ALA A 559 66.11 -54.97 -30.45
CA ALA A 559 66.80 -54.97 -29.15
C ALA A 559 67.23 -56.38 -28.69
N VAL A 560 66.36 -57.39 -28.84
CA VAL A 560 66.70 -58.78 -28.51
C VAL A 560 67.79 -59.32 -29.44
N THR A 561 67.69 -59.02 -30.75
CA THR A 561 68.67 -59.49 -31.74
C THR A 561 70.04 -58.81 -31.51
N ASP A 562 70.05 -57.50 -31.24
CA ASP A 562 71.24 -56.71 -30.93
C ASP A 562 71.94 -57.26 -29.68
N GLU A 563 71.21 -57.51 -28.59
CA GLU A 563 71.77 -58.09 -27.37
C GLU A 563 72.38 -59.49 -27.58
N LEU A 564 71.67 -60.38 -28.28
CA LEU A 564 72.12 -61.76 -28.51
C LEU A 564 73.38 -61.78 -29.39
N VAL A 565 73.33 -61.06 -30.52
CA VAL A 565 74.45 -61.00 -31.45
C VAL A 565 75.64 -60.27 -30.81
N PHE A 566 75.42 -59.25 -29.98
CA PHE A 566 76.49 -58.56 -29.25
C PHE A 566 77.19 -59.46 -28.21
N LYS A 567 76.43 -60.30 -27.49
CA LYS A 567 77.00 -61.28 -26.54
C LYS A 567 77.93 -62.27 -27.25
N ASP A 568 77.52 -62.78 -28.40
CA ASP A 568 78.30 -63.76 -29.17
C ASP A 568 79.46 -63.12 -29.96
N ALA A 569 79.32 -61.87 -30.39
CA ALA A 569 80.37 -61.09 -31.07
C ALA A 569 81.62 -60.83 -30.21
N LYS A 570 81.52 -60.96 -28.87
CA LYS A 570 82.68 -60.90 -27.97
C LYS A 570 83.60 -62.12 -28.12
N ARG A 571 83.05 -63.26 -28.54
CA ARG A 571 83.74 -64.56 -28.58
C ARG A 571 84.22 -64.93 -29.98
N ASP A 572 83.48 -64.55 -31.03
CA ASP A 572 83.75 -64.94 -32.41
C ASP A 572 83.88 -63.73 -33.35
N GLU A 573 84.97 -63.68 -34.12
CA GLU A 573 85.25 -62.64 -35.10
C GLU A 573 84.25 -62.65 -36.29
N ALA A 574 83.73 -63.82 -36.66
CA ALA A 574 82.70 -63.92 -37.69
C ALA A 574 81.39 -63.27 -37.22
N VAL A 575 81.01 -63.51 -35.96
CA VAL A 575 79.81 -62.90 -35.34
C VAL A 575 80.01 -61.40 -35.12
N ARG A 576 81.24 -60.95 -34.86
CA ARG A 576 81.57 -59.51 -34.81
C ARG A 576 81.34 -58.79 -36.14
N LYS A 577 81.67 -59.43 -37.27
CA LYS A 577 81.32 -58.90 -38.60
C LYS A 577 79.81 -58.90 -38.82
N ALA A 578 79.11 -59.96 -38.42
CA ALA A 578 77.65 -60.03 -38.49
C ALA A 578 76.96 -58.93 -37.65
N TYR A 579 77.49 -58.63 -36.44
CA TYR A 579 77.01 -57.52 -35.60
C TYR A 579 77.11 -56.17 -36.31
N LYS A 580 78.26 -55.88 -36.95
CA LYS A 580 78.43 -54.65 -37.73
C LYS A 580 77.46 -54.57 -38.91
N TYR A 581 77.19 -55.68 -39.58
CA TYR A 581 76.18 -55.72 -40.65
C TYR A 581 74.76 -55.53 -40.11
N LEU A 582 74.42 -56.09 -38.95
CA LEU A 582 73.12 -55.90 -38.30
C LEU A 582 72.89 -54.43 -37.90
N ALA A 583 73.88 -53.80 -37.27
CA ALA A 583 73.83 -52.39 -36.90
C ALA A 583 73.69 -51.49 -38.14
N ALA A 584 74.48 -51.75 -39.19
CA ALA A 584 74.41 -51.01 -40.44
C ALA A 584 73.05 -51.22 -41.15
N LEU A 585 72.48 -52.43 -41.11
CA LEU A 585 71.16 -52.70 -41.66
C LEU A 585 70.08 -51.90 -40.94
N HIS A 586 70.10 -51.89 -39.60
CA HIS A 586 69.15 -51.13 -38.82
C HIS A 586 69.27 -49.63 -39.07
N GLU A 587 70.50 -49.09 -39.11
CA GLU A 587 70.75 -47.68 -39.44
C GLU A 587 70.22 -47.31 -40.83
N ASN A 588 70.51 -48.14 -41.84
CA ASN A 588 69.99 -47.93 -43.20
C ASN A 588 68.46 -48.00 -43.26
N CYS A 589 67.83 -48.94 -42.54
CA CYS A 589 66.37 -49.03 -42.45
C CYS A 589 65.76 -47.84 -41.72
N SER A 590 66.38 -47.35 -40.63
CA SER A 590 65.95 -46.13 -39.94
C SER A 590 66.04 -44.90 -40.85
N GLN A 591 67.14 -44.76 -41.60
CA GLN A 591 67.27 -43.70 -42.61
C GLN A 591 66.20 -43.81 -43.70
N LEU A 592 65.91 -45.03 -44.17
CA LEU A 592 64.84 -45.24 -45.16
C LEU A 592 63.47 -44.82 -44.62
N ILE A 593 63.12 -45.21 -43.39
CA ILE A 593 61.87 -44.80 -42.74
C ILE A 593 61.79 -43.26 -42.67
N GLN A 594 62.86 -42.60 -42.22
CA GLN A 594 62.92 -41.14 -42.16
C GLN A 594 62.71 -40.50 -43.53
N THR A 595 63.36 -40.99 -44.58
CA THR A 595 63.18 -40.45 -45.94
C THR A 595 61.75 -40.60 -46.45
N ILE A 596 61.05 -41.69 -46.09
CA ILE A 596 59.65 -41.90 -46.46
C ILE A 596 58.75 -40.92 -45.70
N GLU A 597 59.00 -40.70 -44.41
CA GLU A 597 58.27 -39.72 -43.59
C GLU A 597 58.46 -38.29 -44.11
N ASP A 598 59.71 -37.91 -44.42
CA ASP A 598 60.06 -36.59 -44.99
C ASP A 598 59.47 -36.41 -46.39
N THR A 599 59.44 -37.46 -47.22
CA THR A 599 58.75 -37.41 -48.51
C THR A 599 57.25 -37.18 -48.29
N GLY A 600 56.67 -37.82 -47.27
CA GLY A 600 55.26 -37.65 -46.91
C GLY A 600 54.92 -36.26 -46.35
N THR A 601 55.84 -35.57 -45.68
CA THR A 601 55.64 -34.16 -45.25
C THR A 601 55.72 -33.22 -46.44
N ILE A 602 56.73 -33.38 -47.31
CA ILE A 602 56.90 -32.56 -48.52
C ILE A 602 55.69 -32.70 -49.44
N LEU A 603 55.17 -33.91 -49.65
CA LEU A 603 53.97 -34.11 -50.48
C LEU A 603 52.71 -33.42 -49.92
N ARG A 604 52.58 -33.34 -48.58
CA ARG A 604 51.49 -32.58 -47.94
C ARG A 604 51.67 -31.09 -48.15
N GLU A 605 52.89 -30.57 -47.95
CA GLU A 605 53.20 -29.16 -48.19
C GLU A 605 52.97 -28.74 -49.65
N ILE A 606 53.37 -29.59 -50.61
CA ILE A 606 53.10 -29.36 -52.04
C ILE A 606 51.60 -29.22 -52.27
N ARG A 607 50.80 -30.14 -51.74
CA ARG A 607 49.35 -30.11 -51.90
C ARG A 607 48.71 -28.88 -51.27
N ASP A 608 49.16 -28.48 -50.08
CA ASP A 608 48.66 -27.27 -49.40
C ASP A 608 48.99 -26.01 -50.20
N LEU A 609 50.18 -25.95 -50.80
CA LEU A 609 50.57 -24.85 -51.70
C LEU A 609 49.76 -24.85 -53.00
N GLU A 610 49.49 -26.02 -53.58
CA GLU A 610 48.61 -26.16 -54.74
C GLU A 610 47.18 -25.65 -54.44
N GLU A 611 46.62 -26.00 -53.29
CA GLU A 611 45.30 -25.52 -52.86
C GLU A 611 45.28 -23.99 -52.63
N GLN A 612 46.36 -23.43 -52.08
CA GLN A 612 46.51 -21.97 -51.96
C GLN A 612 46.57 -21.27 -53.32
N ILE A 613 47.29 -21.85 -54.29
CA ILE A 613 47.34 -21.34 -55.67
C ILE A 613 45.94 -21.39 -56.30
N GLU A 614 45.21 -22.50 -56.14
CA GLU A 614 43.85 -22.63 -56.67
C GLU A 614 42.89 -21.61 -56.03
N SER A 615 43.00 -21.40 -54.71
CA SER A 615 42.25 -20.38 -54.00
C SER A 615 42.53 -18.97 -54.52
N GLU A 616 43.80 -18.59 -54.69
CA GLU A 616 44.17 -17.26 -55.19
C GLU A 616 43.77 -17.04 -56.66
N THR A 617 43.92 -18.07 -57.50
CA THR A 617 43.49 -17.99 -58.91
C THR A 617 41.96 -17.88 -59.02
N SER A 618 41.19 -18.55 -58.15
CA SER A 618 39.72 -18.48 -58.14
C SER A 618 39.16 -17.09 -57.79
N LYS A 619 39.91 -16.26 -57.05
CA LYS A 619 39.48 -14.92 -56.61
C LYS A 619 39.35 -13.90 -57.75
N LYS A 620 39.73 -14.24 -58.99
CA LYS A 620 39.63 -13.39 -60.20
C LYS A 620 40.17 -11.97 -59.97
N THR A 621 41.17 -11.82 -59.11
CA THR A 621 41.75 -10.53 -58.68
C THR A 621 42.27 -9.72 -59.87
N LEU A 622 42.92 -10.37 -60.83
CA LEU A 622 43.39 -9.72 -62.07
C LEU A 622 42.24 -9.13 -62.89
N SER A 623 41.17 -9.91 -63.14
CA SER A 623 40.00 -9.44 -63.88
C SER A 623 39.27 -8.30 -63.16
N ASN A 624 39.19 -8.36 -61.82
CA ASN A 624 38.62 -7.29 -61.01
C ASN A 624 39.47 -6.00 -61.09
N LEU A 625 40.80 -6.12 -61.04
CA LEU A 625 41.71 -4.99 -61.20
C LEU A 625 41.65 -4.39 -62.61
N GLU A 626 41.56 -5.22 -63.65
CA GLU A 626 41.37 -4.76 -65.03
C GLU A 626 40.06 -3.97 -65.20
N ARG A 627 38.97 -4.43 -64.57
CA ARG A 627 37.69 -3.72 -64.56
C ARG A 627 37.80 -2.36 -63.86
N ILE A 628 38.39 -2.32 -62.66
CA ILE A 628 38.60 -1.07 -61.90
C ILE A 628 39.47 -0.08 -62.70
N LEU A 629 40.51 -0.58 -63.38
CA LEU A 629 41.34 0.25 -64.24
C LEU A 629 40.58 0.76 -65.47
N GLY A 630 39.68 -0.05 -66.04
CA GLY A 630 38.75 0.37 -67.08
C GLY A 630 37.83 1.51 -66.63
N ASP A 631 37.16 1.32 -65.49
CA ASP A 631 36.26 2.31 -64.89
C ASP A 631 37.01 3.61 -64.56
N TYR A 632 38.22 3.52 -64.00
CA TYR A 632 39.06 4.68 -63.72
C TYR A 632 39.42 5.46 -64.99
N ARG A 633 39.75 4.76 -66.10
CA ARG A 633 40.01 5.42 -67.39
C ARG A 633 38.76 6.10 -67.94
N ALA A 634 37.59 5.48 -67.81
CA ALA A 634 36.32 6.06 -68.23
C ALA A 634 36.00 7.34 -67.45
N ILE A 635 36.13 7.32 -66.12
CA ILE A 635 35.97 8.51 -65.26
C ILE A 635 36.96 9.61 -65.64
N LYS A 636 38.21 9.25 -65.95
CA LYS A 636 39.21 10.23 -66.38
C LYS A 636 38.84 10.86 -67.73
N GLN A 637 38.34 10.08 -68.69
CA GLN A 637 37.85 10.59 -69.97
C GLN A 637 36.62 11.49 -69.80
N GLU A 638 35.67 11.07 -68.96
CA GLU A 638 34.49 11.86 -68.64
C GLU A 638 34.87 13.20 -68.00
N ASN A 639 35.76 13.20 -67.00
CA ASN A 639 36.27 14.42 -66.38
C ASN A 639 36.98 15.34 -67.38
N ILE A 640 37.76 14.79 -68.32
CA ILE A 640 38.38 15.59 -69.39
C ILE A 640 37.30 16.22 -70.28
N SER A 641 36.25 15.46 -70.64
CA SER A 641 35.14 15.96 -71.46
C SER A 641 34.28 17.02 -70.75
N LEU A 642 34.12 16.89 -69.43
CA LEU A 642 33.45 17.88 -68.60
C LEU A 642 34.30 19.15 -68.48
N LEU A 643 35.62 19.01 -68.31
CA LEU A 643 36.54 20.15 -68.28
C LEU A 643 36.63 20.87 -69.63
N SER A 644 36.53 20.17 -70.76
CA SER A 644 36.48 20.81 -72.07
C SER A 644 35.15 21.56 -72.25
N ARG A 645 34.02 20.96 -71.86
CA ARG A 645 32.72 21.63 -71.87
C ARG A 645 32.69 22.88 -70.97
N SER A 646 33.35 22.84 -69.82
CA SER A 646 33.42 24.00 -68.91
C SER A 646 34.36 25.11 -69.40
N ARG A 647 35.16 24.86 -70.45
CA ARG A 647 36.04 25.87 -71.08
C ARG A 647 35.43 26.48 -72.35
N GLU A 648 34.39 25.86 -72.90
CA GLU A 648 33.62 26.36 -74.05
C GLU A 648 32.43 27.26 -73.65
N THR A 649 32.13 27.33 -72.35
CA THR A 649 31.24 28.31 -71.70
C THR A 649 32.06 29.37 -71.00
#